data_AF-A0A2J5Q970-F1
#
_entry.id   AF-A0A2J5Q970-F1
#
_cell.length_a   1.000
_cell.length_b   1.000
_cell.length_c   1.000
_cell.angle_alpha   90.00
_cell.angle_beta   90.00
_cell.angle_gamma   90.00
#
_symmetry.space_group_name_H-M   'P 1'
#
loop_
_entity.id
_entity.type
_entity.pdbx_description
1 polymer ?
#
loop_
_entity_poly.entity_id
_entity_poly.type
_entity_poly.pdbx_seq_one_letter_code
_entity_poly.pdbx_strand_id
1 'polypeptide(L)'
;MNKPAVDTRRVNREVWQDGLSGLLFTPEIFLLVIVITTCIGWFFPATWLLSGPFLVLCVPIVLGNPWRMPMRMPATMNRPDPSTDIAVRYRFVSWLPFGGIRIRRNPGAGILYLGFQRLKDAGRELWLSMDDLTRHTLFLGTTGAGKTEFLLGVCLNALCWGKGFSFTDGKAQNDVAFAIGSLARRFGREDDVRYLNFITGGRSRAQALLDNDRRRPQTNTINNFAIAQETFIIQLMQSMLPQVGGSDGGWQEKAKAMIQAMVMALCYLCRREQRIMSQRILVDYLPLKKVAQLYCQAVDEHWHDDARLPLENYLNLLAGFDISQVCRPSEWAPEALQQHGYLIQQFTRMLTLFNDTYGHVFAEGAGDVELRDCLHNDRIVVVLIPALELESEEAATLGRLYYAQMAMILSQDLGEKIEGPASDILVIRKFKDRFPFLIIGDEIGATYTDKIGELATQIRSLGYGLFLAGQDLQRLIVAAGKKTGTLLANMGTRIAGTTVDPEETLQVFSKAGGREFRAEMAAVERREGVIDTDWGESDQLQLREHDRIDLSELQALRPGEIVTLFKGEPVRGAALYIADHDKLTRKSLHINRFIEVPAPTPSEMWEMLPHSARKCWPSPSIVSHLRRILGGYRNTAFVRYSPEHMTLTDDVLCRLADEEDRMAYILDTPRTQRGVRLYQTALNALRDKSGTRGRYRAESTQLRQHTLPADVLRHLVSD
;
A
#
# COMPACT_ATOMS: atom_id res chain seq x y z
N MET A 1 -45.49 17.47 21.57
CA MET A 1 -45.32 16.19 20.86
C MET A 1 -44.70 15.20 21.84
N ASN A 2 -45.48 14.24 22.34
CA ASN A 2 -44.98 13.17 23.20
C ASN A 2 -43.92 12.38 22.42
N LYS A 3 -42.70 12.26 22.95
CA LYS A 3 -41.76 11.26 22.47
C LYS A 3 -42.43 9.89 22.68
N PRO A 4 -42.61 9.06 21.64
CA PRO A 4 -43.12 7.71 21.86
C PRO A 4 -42.16 6.99 22.81
N ALA A 5 -42.71 6.26 23.79
CA ALA A 5 -41.92 5.53 24.80
C ALA A 5 -41.05 4.42 24.18
N VAL A 6 -41.33 4.04 22.93
CA VAL A 6 -40.61 3.04 22.15
C VAL A 6 -40.23 3.67 20.80
N ASP A 7 -38.96 3.51 20.40
CA ASP A 7 -38.51 3.91 19.07
C ASP A 7 -39.18 3.00 18.02
N THR A 8 -40.19 3.54 17.32
CA THR A 8 -40.98 2.80 16.33
C THR A 8 -40.13 2.24 15.20
N ARG A 9 -38.92 2.77 14.95
CA ARG A 9 -37.98 2.25 13.96
C ARG A 9 -37.31 0.93 14.37
N ARG A 10 -37.34 0.59 15.66
CA ARG A 10 -36.75 -0.64 16.21
C ARG A 10 -37.77 -1.77 16.41
N VAL A 11 -39.05 -1.48 16.21
CA VAL A 11 -40.13 -2.47 16.28
C VAL A 11 -40.28 -3.08 14.89
N ASN A 12 -39.58 -4.18 14.63
CA ASN A 12 -39.40 -4.71 13.28
C ASN A 12 -40.39 -5.84 12.93
N ARG A 13 -41.33 -6.14 13.84
CA ARG A 13 -42.46 -7.02 13.56
C ARG A 13 -43.73 -6.20 13.73
N GLU A 14 -44.31 -5.74 12.62
CA GLU A 14 -45.73 -5.44 12.59
C GLU A 14 -46.42 -6.73 13.05
N VAL A 15 -47.05 -6.68 14.23
CA VAL A 15 -47.53 -7.86 14.96
C VAL A 15 -48.65 -8.62 14.22
N TRP A 16 -49.14 -8.08 13.11
CA TRP A 16 -50.16 -8.71 12.27
C TRP A 16 -49.83 -8.52 10.79
N GLN A 17 -48.90 -9.33 10.27
CA GLN A 17 -49.10 -9.84 8.92
C GLN A 17 -49.76 -11.21 9.03
N ASP A 18 -51.09 -11.21 9.17
CA ASP A 18 -51.89 -12.35 8.73
C ASP A 18 -51.39 -12.75 7.35
N GLY A 19 -51.29 -14.05 7.07
CA GLY A 19 -50.79 -14.53 5.77
C GLY A 19 -51.41 -13.81 4.57
N LEU A 20 -52.64 -13.32 4.69
CA LEU A 20 -53.34 -12.49 3.71
C LEU A 20 -52.75 -11.08 3.50
N SER A 21 -52.42 -10.32 4.55
CA SER A 21 -51.88 -8.97 4.38
C SER A 21 -50.44 -9.02 3.89
N GLY A 22 -49.63 -9.95 4.40
CA GLY A 22 -48.27 -10.21 3.89
C GLY A 22 -48.26 -10.64 2.42
N LEU A 23 -49.20 -11.49 2.00
CA LEU A 23 -49.40 -11.83 0.59
C LEU A 23 -49.79 -10.59 -0.23
N LEU A 24 -50.78 -9.82 0.23
CA LEU A 24 -51.25 -8.62 -0.48
C LEU A 24 -50.16 -7.56 -0.65
N PHE A 25 -49.21 -7.42 0.28
CA PHE A 25 -48.12 -6.44 0.16
C PHE A 25 -46.94 -6.88 -0.73
N THR A 26 -46.92 -8.12 -1.23
CA THR A 26 -45.93 -8.50 -2.25
C THR A 26 -46.33 -7.91 -3.61
N PRO A 27 -45.39 -7.27 -4.35
CA PRO A 27 -45.71 -6.60 -5.60
C PRO A 27 -46.38 -7.50 -6.64
N GLU A 28 -46.04 -8.79 -6.65
CA GLU A 28 -46.54 -9.80 -7.59
C GLU A 28 -48.01 -10.16 -7.33
N ILE A 29 -48.35 -10.45 -6.07
CA ILE A 29 -49.72 -10.77 -5.67
C ILE A 29 -50.59 -9.52 -5.75
N PHE A 30 -50.05 -8.35 -5.41
CA PHE A 30 -50.76 -7.09 -5.57
C PHE A 30 -51.07 -6.76 -7.03
N LEU A 31 -50.12 -6.98 -7.95
CA LEU A 31 -50.35 -6.84 -9.39
C LEU A 31 -51.43 -7.82 -9.87
N LEU A 32 -51.38 -9.06 -9.39
CA LEU A 32 -52.38 -10.09 -9.69
C LEU A 32 -53.76 -9.69 -9.17
N VAL A 33 -53.85 -9.12 -7.96
CA VAL A 33 -55.10 -8.56 -7.42
C VAL A 33 -55.59 -7.40 -8.27
N ILE A 34 -54.74 -6.47 -8.69
CA ILE A 34 -55.14 -5.39 -9.61
C ILE A 34 -55.68 -5.96 -10.92
N VAL A 35 -55.00 -6.92 -11.53
CA VAL A 35 -55.40 -7.55 -12.80
C VAL A 35 -56.74 -8.27 -12.64
N ILE A 36 -56.89 -9.11 -11.61
CA ILE A 36 -58.14 -9.83 -11.34
C ILE A 36 -59.29 -8.85 -11.09
N THR A 37 -59.08 -7.84 -10.26
CA THR A 37 -60.12 -6.85 -9.93
C THR A 37 -60.52 -6.04 -11.17
N THR A 38 -59.56 -5.74 -12.05
CA THR A 38 -59.81 -5.06 -13.34
C THR A 38 -60.57 -5.98 -14.32
N CYS A 39 -60.20 -7.26 -14.42
CA CYS A 39 -60.89 -8.24 -15.25
C CYS A 39 -62.33 -8.48 -14.78
N ILE A 40 -62.55 -8.61 -13.46
CA ILE A 40 -63.89 -8.76 -12.88
C ILE A 40 -64.73 -7.50 -13.18
N GLY A 41 -64.15 -6.31 -13.04
CA GLY A 41 -64.79 -5.05 -13.42
C GLY A 41 -65.17 -4.98 -14.90
N TRP A 42 -64.37 -5.59 -15.77
CA TRP A 42 -64.65 -5.64 -17.22
C TRP A 42 -65.80 -6.58 -17.57
N PHE A 43 -65.83 -7.79 -17.02
CA PHE A 43 -66.89 -8.78 -17.30
C PHE A 43 -68.20 -8.49 -16.55
N PHE A 44 -68.12 -7.85 -15.38
CA PHE A 44 -69.27 -7.51 -14.55
C PHE A 44 -69.25 -6.02 -14.19
N PRO A 45 -69.76 -5.13 -15.07
CA PRO A 45 -69.67 -3.69 -14.89
C PRO A 45 -70.26 -3.15 -13.58
N ALA A 46 -71.23 -3.86 -12.99
CA ALA A 46 -71.79 -3.50 -11.69
C ALA A 46 -70.76 -3.53 -10.54
N THR A 47 -69.71 -4.34 -10.67
CA THR A 47 -68.64 -4.44 -9.66
C THR A 47 -67.68 -3.25 -9.64
N TRP A 48 -67.70 -2.38 -10.68
CA TRP A 48 -66.87 -1.16 -10.75
C TRP A 48 -67.10 -0.19 -9.60
N LEU A 49 -68.32 -0.17 -9.04
CA LEU A 49 -68.67 0.68 -7.91
C LEU A 49 -67.86 0.34 -6.65
N LEU A 50 -67.38 -0.89 -6.52
CA LEU A 50 -66.57 -1.36 -5.39
C LEU A 50 -65.09 -1.52 -5.77
N SER A 51 -64.79 -2.03 -6.97
CA SER A 51 -63.40 -2.24 -7.41
C SER A 51 -62.65 -0.96 -7.72
N GLY A 52 -63.32 0.07 -8.26
CA GLY A 52 -62.69 1.35 -8.58
C GLY A 52 -62.09 2.06 -7.36
N PRO A 53 -62.88 2.31 -6.29
CA PRO A 53 -62.35 2.89 -5.05
C PRO A 53 -61.25 2.05 -4.40
N PHE A 54 -61.38 0.71 -4.43
CA PHE A 54 -60.35 -0.19 -3.93
C PHE A 54 -59.01 -0.03 -4.68
N LEU A 55 -59.05 0.01 -6.01
CA LEU A 55 -57.85 0.23 -6.84
C LEU A 55 -57.21 1.60 -6.56
N VAL A 56 -58.00 2.66 -6.33
CA VAL A 56 -57.48 3.99 -5.98
C VAL A 56 -56.81 4.00 -4.60
N LEU A 57 -57.37 3.30 -3.62
CA LEU A 57 -56.78 3.14 -2.28
C LEU A 57 -55.49 2.30 -2.31
N CYS A 58 -55.37 1.41 -3.29
CA CYS A 58 -54.20 0.59 -3.54
C CYS A 58 -53.00 1.38 -4.10
N VAL A 59 -53.22 2.47 -4.86
CA VAL A 59 -52.15 3.25 -5.51
C VAL A 59 -51.13 3.85 -4.52
N PRO A 60 -51.54 4.53 -3.42
CA PRO A 60 -50.61 5.06 -2.43
C PRO A 60 -49.73 3.99 -1.78
N ILE A 61 -50.25 2.78 -1.60
CA ILE A 61 -49.55 1.65 -0.98
C ILE A 61 -48.38 1.19 -1.88
N VAL A 62 -48.61 1.11 -3.19
CA VAL A 62 -47.56 0.75 -4.17
C VAL A 62 -46.52 1.85 -4.30
N LEU A 63 -46.98 3.10 -4.40
CA LEU A 63 -46.07 4.25 -4.51
C LEU A 63 -45.27 4.49 -3.22
N GLY A 64 -45.80 4.07 -2.07
CA GLY A 64 -45.17 4.17 -0.76
C GLY A 64 -44.04 3.16 -0.51
N ASN A 65 -44.04 2.02 -1.23
CA ASN A 65 -43.05 0.95 -1.10
C ASN A 65 -42.18 0.83 -2.36
N PRO A 66 -41.28 1.80 -2.63
CA PRO A 66 -40.39 1.71 -3.77
C PRO A 66 -39.46 0.50 -3.60
N TRP A 67 -39.30 -0.29 -4.65
CA TRP A 67 -38.34 -1.37 -4.69
C TRP A 67 -36.92 -0.85 -4.44
N ARG A 68 -36.16 -1.52 -3.55
CA ARG A 68 -34.79 -1.14 -3.18
C ARG A 68 -33.89 -2.36 -3.17
N MET A 69 -32.63 -2.16 -3.56
CA MET A 69 -31.60 -3.16 -3.30
C MET A 69 -31.22 -3.15 -1.81
N PRO A 70 -30.76 -4.28 -1.26
CA PRO A 70 -30.46 -4.40 0.17
C PRO A 70 -29.24 -3.58 0.59
N MET A 71 -28.31 -3.37 -0.34
CA MET A 71 -27.13 -2.53 -0.15
C MET A 71 -27.12 -1.41 -1.20
N ARG A 72 -26.20 -1.42 -2.17
CA ARG A 72 -26.14 -0.43 -3.25
C ARG A 72 -26.84 -0.92 -4.52
N MET A 73 -27.30 0.03 -5.32
CA MET A 73 -27.72 -0.25 -6.70
C MET A 73 -26.47 -0.39 -7.61
N PRO A 74 -26.42 -1.35 -8.54
CA PRO A 74 -25.31 -1.48 -9.48
C PRO A 74 -25.14 -0.23 -10.34
N ALA A 75 -23.89 0.17 -10.58
CA ALA A 75 -23.57 1.35 -11.38
C ALA A 75 -24.01 1.21 -12.86
N THR A 76 -24.10 -0.02 -13.37
CA THR A 76 -24.53 -0.32 -14.74
C THR A 76 -26.02 -0.06 -14.98
N MET A 77 -26.87 -0.11 -13.95
CA MET A 77 -28.31 0.08 -14.10
C MET A 77 -28.71 1.54 -14.39
N ASN A 78 -27.82 2.52 -14.16
CA ASN A 78 -28.05 3.95 -14.36
C ASN A 78 -29.41 4.45 -13.78
N ARG A 79 -29.78 3.92 -12.61
CA ARG A 79 -31.00 4.29 -11.87
C ARG A 79 -30.63 5.00 -10.56
N PRO A 80 -31.50 5.87 -10.03
CA PRO A 80 -31.27 6.46 -8.71
C PRO A 80 -31.24 5.38 -7.64
N ASP A 81 -30.27 5.47 -6.73
CA ASP A 81 -30.05 4.52 -5.64
C ASP A 81 -30.77 4.97 -4.36
N PRO A 82 -31.84 4.26 -3.94
CA PRO A 82 -32.56 4.57 -2.71
C PRO A 82 -31.69 4.48 -1.43
N SER A 83 -30.57 3.74 -1.45
CA SER A 83 -29.63 3.66 -0.31
C SER A 83 -28.81 4.94 -0.10
N THR A 84 -28.91 5.89 -1.03
CA THR A 84 -28.25 7.20 -0.99
C THR A 84 -29.22 8.35 -0.73
N ASP A 85 -30.44 8.05 -0.26
CA ASP A 85 -31.47 9.05 0.04
C ASP A 85 -30.97 10.08 1.06
N ILE A 86 -30.75 11.31 0.62
CA ILE A 86 -30.37 12.45 1.48
C ILE A 86 -31.58 13.39 1.58
N ALA A 87 -32.01 13.68 2.80
CA ALA A 87 -33.04 14.69 3.07
C ALA A 87 -32.45 16.10 2.88
N VAL A 88 -32.74 16.74 1.76
CA VAL A 88 -32.31 18.11 1.46
C VAL A 88 -33.48 19.05 1.70
N ARG A 89 -33.24 20.09 2.51
CA ARG A 89 -34.21 21.16 2.70
C ARG A 89 -34.22 22.02 1.44
N TYR A 90 -35.38 22.12 0.80
CA TYR A 90 -35.57 23.04 -0.32
C TYR A 90 -36.45 24.21 0.14
N ARG A 91 -36.23 25.38 -0.44
CA ARG A 91 -37.14 26.52 -0.31
C ARG A 91 -38.00 26.58 -1.56
N PHE A 92 -39.30 26.84 -1.42
CA PHE A 92 -40.18 27.03 -2.58
C PHE A 92 -39.76 28.26 -3.41
N VAL A 93 -39.24 29.29 -2.72
CA VAL A 93 -38.67 30.50 -3.31
C VAL A 93 -37.47 30.93 -2.44
N SER A 94 -36.33 31.30 -3.03
CA SER A 94 -35.06 31.54 -2.29
C SER A 94 -35.14 32.53 -1.12
N TRP A 95 -36.03 33.52 -1.20
CA TRP A 95 -36.18 34.60 -0.20
C TRP A 95 -37.27 34.35 0.86
N LEU A 96 -38.12 33.32 0.69
CA LEU A 96 -39.18 32.99 1.65
C LEU A 96 -38.75 31.88 2.63
N PRO A 97 -39.18 31.93 3.90
CA PRO A 97 -38.85 30.92 4.91
C PRO A 97 -39.63 29.61 4.74
N PHE A 98 -40.59 29.55 3.81
CA PHE A 98 -41.38 28.36 3.50
C PHE A 98 -40.59 27.40 2.60
N GLY A 99 -40.39 26.19 3.11
CA GLY A 99 -39.64 25.15 2.43
C GLY A 99 -40.05 23.77 2.91
N GLY A 100 -39.83 22.76 2.08
CA GLY A 100 -40.09 21.36 2.40
C GLY A 100 -38.81 20.55 2.51
N ILE A 101 -38.97 19.26 2.80
CA ILE A 101 -37.90 18.26 2.69
C ILE A 101 -38.10 17.54 1.35
N ARG A 102 -37.07 17.55 0.50
CA ARG A 102 -37.02 16.73 -0.72
C ARG A 102 -35.92 15.72 -0.57
N ILE A 103 -36.20 14.48 -0.95
CA ILE A 103 -35.20 13.43 -0.99
C ILE A 103 -34.40 13.59 -2.28
N ARG A 104 -33.09 13.87 -2.15
CA ARG A 104 -32.14 13.83 -3.25
C ARG A 104 -31.55 12.41 -3.31
N ARG A 105 -31.57 11.81 -4.49
CA ARG A 105 -30.99 10.48 -4.77
C ARG A 105 -29.79 10.63 -5.69
N ASN A 106 -28.72 9.90 -5.39
CA ASN A 106 -27.59 9.78 -6.31
C ASN A 106 -27.82 8.58 -7.24
N PRO A 107 -27.17 8.53 -8.42
CA PRO A 107 -27.21 7.33 -9.27
C PRO A 107 -26.57 6.13 -8.55
N GLY A 108 -26.94 4.92 -8.98
CA GLY A 108 -26.31 3.66 -8.57
C GLY A 108 -24.79 3.73 -8.68
N ALA A 109 -24.12 3.30 -7.60
CA ALA A 109 -22.66 3.38 -7.48
C ALA A 109 -22.03 2.03 -7.10
N GLY A 110 -22.81 0.94 -7.10
CA GLY A 110 -22.34 -0.42 -6.81
C GLY A 110 -21.36 -0.91 -7.88
N ILE A 111 -20.16 -1.27 -7.46
CA ILE A 111 -19.06 -1.75 -8.32
C ILE A 111 -18.53 -3.13 -7.92
N LEU A 112 -18.53 -3.47 -6.62
CA LEU A 112 -18.13 -4.79 -6.14
C LEU A 112 -19.38 -5.62 -5.86
N TYR A 113 -19.51 -6.74 -6.57
CA TYR A 113 -20.55 -7.73 -6.33
C TYR A 113 -20.10 -8.71 -5.25
N LEU A 114 -20.80 -8.70 -4.12
CA LEU A 114 -20.55 -9.60 -2.99
C LEU A 114 -21.25 -10.95 -3.14
N GLY A 115 -22.41 -10.97 -3.81
CA GLY A 115 -23.30 -12.13 -3.88
C GLY A 115 -24.77 -11.71 -3.80
N PHE A 116 -25.64 -12.55 -3.24
CA PHE A 116 -27.09 -12.32 -3.24
C PHE A 116 -27.72 -12.49 -1.85
N GLN A 117 -28.82 -11.79 -1.62
CA GLN A 117 -29.58 -11.82 -0.38
C GLN A 117 -30.26 -13.17 -0.19
N ARG A 118 -30.31 -13.61 1.07
CA ARG A 118 -31.00 -14.83 1.52
C ARG A 118 -32.21 -14.47 2.39
N LEU A 119 -33.09 -15.45 2.59
CA LEU A 119 -34.33 -15.35 3.37
C LEU A 119 -35.38 -14.45 2.70
N LYS A 120 -35.75 -13.33 3.33
CA LYS A 120 -36.74 -12.39 2.78
C LYS A 120 -36.14 -11.72 1.54
N ASP A 121 -36.90 -11.67 0.46
CA ASP A 121 -36.46 -11.12 -0.84
C ASP A 121 -35.21 -11.83 -1.42
N ALA A 122 -35.18 -13.16 -1.31
CA ALA A 122 -34.08 -13.98 -1.80
C ALA A 122 -33.75 -13.70 -3.28
N GLY A 123 -32.46 -13.66 -3.60
CA GLY A 123 -31.95 -13.46 -4.96
C GLY A 123 -31.65 -12.01 -5.35
N ARG A 124 -31.90 -11.02 -4.48
CA ARG A 124 -31.44 -9.65 -4.71
C ARG A 124 -29.93 -9.53 -4.59
N GLU A 125 -29.29 -8.87 -5.54
CA GLU A 125 -27.84 -8.71 -5.56
C GLU A 125 -27.33 -7.77 -4.45
N LEU A 126 -26.14 -8.07 -3.93
CA LEU A 126 -25.46 -7.30 -2.89
C LEU A 126 -24.24 -6.60 -3.49
N TRP A 127 -24.31 -5.27 -3.56
CA TRP A 127 -23.26 -4.44 -4.14
C TRP A 127 -22.66 -3.45 -3.14
N LEU A 128 -21.35 -3.23 -3.24
CA LEU A 128 -20.64 -2.15 -2.54
C LEU A 128 -20.17 -1.08 -3.52
N SER A 129 -20.18 0.18 -3.09
CA SER A 129 -19.66 1.32 -3.86
C SER A 129 -18.19 1.62 -3.56
N MET A 130 -17.55 2.44 -4.39
CA MET A 130 -16.18 2.93 -4.17
C MET A 130 -15.97 3.57 -2.79
N ASP A 131 -16.93 4.36 -2.30
CA ASP A 131 -16.85 4.98 -0.96
C ASP A 131 -17.01 3.94 0.16
N ASP A 132 -17.72 2.84 -0.09
CA ASP A 132 -17.84 1.74 0.87
C ASP A 132 -16.56 0.88 0.89
N LEU A 133 -15.92 0.63 -0.27
CA LEU A 133 -14.68 -0.15 -0.39
C LEU A 133 -13.45 0.58 0.19
N THR A 134 -13.36 1.88 0.00
CA THR A 134 -12.29 2.72 0.55
C THR A 134 -12.43 2.98 2.05
N ARG A 135 -13.57 2.60 2.64
CA ARG A 135 -13.74 2.47 4.10
C ARG A 135 -13.36 1.08 4.61
N HIS A 136 -12.73 0.24 3.78
CA HIS A 136 -12.21 -1.06 4.14
C HIS A 136 -13.29 -2.07 4.60
N THR A 137 -12.96 -3.35 4.47
CA THR A 137 -13.85 -4.45 4.82
C THR A 137 -13.11 -5.45 5.69
N LEU A 138 -13.77 -5.89 6.76
CA LEU A 138 -13.29 -6.96 7.63
C LEU A 138 -14.21 -8.17 7.53
N PHE A 139 -13.66 -9.32 7.19
CA PHE A 139 -14.34 -10.62 7.23
C PHE A 139 -13.85 -11.41 8.46
N LEU A 140 -14.76 -11.85 9.31
CA LEU A 140 -14.47 -12.76 10.42
C LEU A 140 -15.26 -14.04 10.24
N GLY A 141 -14.59 -15.19 10.36
CA GLY A 141 -15.24 -16.49 10.30
C GLY A 141 -14.25 -17.63 10.50
N THR A 142 -14.71 -18.70 11.13
CA THR A 142 -13.88 -19.85 11.48
C THR A 142 -13.35 -20.59 10.25
N THR A 143 -12.39 -21.48 10.45
CA THR A 143 -11.90 -22.36 9.38
C THR A 143 -13.06 -23.18 8.81
N GLY A 144 -13.22 -23.16 7.48
CA GLY A 144 -14.35 -23.81 6.80
C GLY A 144 -15.54 -22.88 6.52
N ALA A 145 -15.57 -21.64 7.03
CA ALA A 145 -16.64 -20.67 6.74
C ALA A 145 -16.68 -20.18 5.27
N GLY A 146 -15.68 -20.53 4.46
CA GLY A 146 -15.58 -20.10 3.05
C GLY A 146 -14.83 -18.79 2.83
N LYS A 147 -14.00 -18.34 3.78
CA LYS A 147 -13.21 -17.09 3.70
C LYS A 147 -12.41 -16.96 2.40
N THR A 148 -11.58 -17.95 2.11
CA THR A 148 -10.66 -17.92 0.97
C THR A 148 -11.41 -17.90 -0.36
N GLU A 149 -12.51 -18.66 -0.49
CA GLU A 149 -13.38 -18.62 -1.68
C GLU A 149 -14.09 -17.27 -1.83
N PHE A 150 -14.55 -16.68 -0.73
CA PHE A 150 -15.11 -15.32 -0.74
C PHE A 150 -14.07 -14.30 -1.23
N LEU A 151 -12.83 -14.35 -0.74
CA LEU A 151 -11.75 -13.47 -1.17
C LEU A 151 -11.38 -13.67 -2.64
N LEU A 152 -11.40 -14.91 -3.15
CA LEU A 152 -11.23 -15.19 -4.58
C LEU A 152 -12.36 -14.56 -5.42
N GLY A 153 -13.59 -14.53 -4.92
CA GLY A 153 -14.69 -13.75 -5.49
C GLY A 153 -14.40 -12.24 -5.54
N VAL A 154 -13.75 -11.69 -4.51
CA VAL A 154 -13.28 -10.29 -4.51
C VAL A 154 -12.17 -10.08 -5.55
N CYS A 155 -11.21 -11.00 -5.67
CA CYS A 155 -10.17 -10.96 -6.70
C CYS A 155 -10.78 -10.99 -8.11
N LEU A 156 -11.81 -11.82 -8.34
CA LEU A 156 -12.52 -11.87 -9.62
C LEU A 156 -13.14 -10.53 -9.98
N ASN A 157 -13.75 -9.83 -9.02
CA ASN A 157 -14.28 -8.49 -9.25
C ASN A 157 -13.17 -7.52 -9.69
N ALA A 158 -12.00 -7.54 -9.03
CA ALA A 158 -10.86 -6.69 -9.42
C ALA A 158 -10.37 -7.00 -10.84
N LEU A 159 -10.30 -8.28 -11.22
CA LEU A 159 -9.97 -8.69 -12.58
C LEU A 159 -11.01 -8.21 -13.61
N CYS A 160 -12.30 -8.28 -13.29
CA CYS A 160 -13.37 -7.74 -14.13
C CYS A 160 -13.27 -6.22 -14.33
N TRP A 161 -12.67 -5.49 -13.39
CA TRP A 161 -12.40 -4.06 -13.53
C TRP A 161 -11.15 -3.75 -14.37
N GLY A 162 -10.37 -4.77 -14.75
CA GLY A 162 -9.04 -4.58 -15.32
C GLY A 162 -8.02 -4.05 -14.30
N LYS A 163 -8.29 -4.22 -13.00
CA LYS A 163 -7.45 -3.71 -11.91
C LYS A 163 -6.57 -4.78 -11.29
N GLY A 164 -5.39 -4.37 -10.84
CA GLY A 164 -4.50 -5.18 -10.02
C GLY A 164 -4.99 -5.28 -8.59
N PHE A 165 -4.33 -6.16 -7.83
CA PHE A 165 -4.54 -6.27 -6.40
C PHE A 165 -3.32 -6.90 -5.73
N SER A 166 -3.19 -6.62 -4.44
CA SER A 166 -2.24 -7.28 -3.55
C SER A 166 -2.99 -8.35 -2.78
N PHE A 167 -2.49 -9.60 -2.78
CA PHE A 167 -3.06 -10.70 -2.01
C PHE A 167 -2.00 -11.29 -1.08
N THR A 168 -2.19 -11.16 0.23
CA THR A 168 -1.35 -11.80 1.24
C THR A 168 -2.08 -13.00 1.81
N ASP A 169 -1.51 -14.19 1.69
CA ASP A 169 -2.03 -15.42 2.28
C ASP A 169 -1.16 -15.87 3.47
N GLY A 170 -1.69 -15.72 4.68
CA GLY A 170 -1.04 -16.20 5.90
C GLY A 170 -1.14 -17.72 6.12
N LYS A 171 -1.97 -18.44 5.36
CA LYS A 171 -1.99 -19.92 5.37
C LYS A 171 -1.00 -20.51 4.38
N ALA A 172 -0.58 -19.71 3.40
CA ALA A 172 0.32 -20.08 2.31
C ALA A 172 -0.14 -21.35 1.56
N GLN A 173 -1.42 -21.38 1.16
CA GLN A 173 -1.98 -22.47 0.39
C GLN A 173 -1.65 -22.28 -1.10
N ASN A 174 -0.92 -23.25 -1.68
CA ASN A 174 -0.56 -23.22 -3.10
C ASN A 174 -1.78 -23.13 -4.03
N ASP A 175 -2.92 -23.70 -3.62
CA ASP A 175 -4.16 -23.68 -4.40
C ASP A 175 -4.67 -22.26 -4.64
N VAL A 176 -4.47 -21.35 -3.68
CA VAL A 176 -4.90 -19.94 -3.79
C VAL A 176 -4.04 -19.20 -4.80
N ALA A 177 -2.72 -19.34 -4.73
CA ALA A 177 -1.80 -18.75 -5.71
C ALA A 177 -2.05 -19.29 -7.12
N PHE A 178 -2.31 -20.60 -7.23
CA PHE A 178 -2.62 -21.24 -8.51
C PHE A 178 -3.99 -20.81 -9.06
N ALA A 179 -4.99 -20.64 -8.20
CA ALA A 179 -6.29 -20.09 -8.56
C ALA A 179 -6.19 -18.64 -9.06
N ILE A 180 -5.45 -17.77 -8.36
CA ILE A 180 -5.24 -16.38 -8.79
C ILE A 180 -4.55 -16.32 -10.15
N GLY A 181 -3.49 -17.12 -10.37
CA GLY A 181 -2.82 -17.20 -11.67
C GLY A 181 -3.73 -17.73 -12.77
N SER A 182 -4.56 -18.73 -12.46
CA SER A 182 -5.54 -19.30 -13.38
C SER A 182 -6.63 -18.30 -13.76
N LEU A 183 -7.13 -17.53 -12.80
CA LEU A 183 -8.09 -16.45 -13.04
C LEU A 183 -7.44 -15.34 -13.87
N ALA A 184 -6.24 -14.86 -13.50
CA ALA A 184 -5.52 -13.84 -14.27
C ALA A 184 -5.31 -14.26 -15.74
N ARG A 185 -4.94 -15.52 -15.98
CA ARG A 185 -4.84 -16.11 -17.33
C ARG A 185 -6.17 -16.03 -18.10
N ARG A 186 -7.31 -16.30 -17.47
CA ARG A 186 -8.64 -16.21 -18.11
C ARG A 186 -8.98 -14.78 -18.54
N PHE A 187 -8.46 -13.78 -17.85
CA PHE A 187 -8.59 -12.37 -18.20
C PHE A 187 -7.44 -11.85 -19.08
N GLY A 188 -6.50 -12.70 -19.52
CA GLY A 188 -5.36 -12.31 -20.34
C GLY A 188 -4.30 -11.47 -19.61
N ARG A 189 -4.27 -11.51 -18.28
CA ARG A 189 -3.37 -10.73 -17.42
C ARG A 189 -2.32 -11.59 -16.71
N GLU A 190 -1.99 -12.75 -17.26
CA GLU A 190 -1.01 -13.65 -16.65
C GLU A 190 0.39 -13.03 -16.57
N ASP A 191 0.76 -12.15 -17.52
CA ASP A 191 2.02 -11.42 -17.54
C ASP A 191 2.16 -10.37 -16.42
N ASP A 192 1.04 -9.96 -15.80
CA ASP A 192 1.00 -8.97 -14.71
C ASP A 192 1.15 -9.61 -13.33
N VAL A 193 1.11 -10.95 -13.24
CA VAL A 193 1.15 -11.65 -11.96
C VAL A 193 2.59 -11.81 -11.47
N ARG A 194 2.81 -11.51 -10.18
CA ARG A 194 4.06 -11.69 -9.45
C ARG A 194 3.81 -12.49 -8.19
N TYR A 195 4.69 -13.45 -7.89
CA TYR A 195 4.58 -14.32 -6.73
C TYR A 195 5.75 -14.11 -5.78
N LEU A 196 5.50 -13.73 -4.54
CA LEU A 196 6.48 -13.77 -3.46
C LEU A 196 6.14 -14.97 -2.58
N ASN A 197 6.86 -16.07 -2.78
CA ASN A 197 6.60 -17.32 -2.11
C ASN A 197 7.68 -17.59 -1.05
N PHE A 198 7.30 -17.46 0.23
CA PHE A 198 8.16 -17.77 1.37
C PHE A 198 8.03 -19.23 1.84
N ILE A 199 7.21 -20.06 1.17
CA ILE A 199 7.10 -21.49 1.48
C ILE A 199 8.40 -22.19 1.14
N THR A 200 9.01 -22.83 2.14
CA THR A 200 10.21 -23.64 1.96
C THR A 200 9.88 -25.12 1.76
N GLY A 201 8.70 -25.56 2.23
CA GLY A 201 8.18 -26.91 2.03
C GLY A 201 9.03 -27.98 2.71
N GLY A 202 9.74 -27.61 3.79
CA GLY A 202 10.65 -28.50 4.52
C GLY A 202 11.84 -28.99 3.68
N ARG A 203 12.13 -28.37 2.54
CA ARG A 203 13.27 -28.76 1.70
C ARG A 203 14.58 -28.44 2.40
N SER A 204 15.40 -29.46 2.59
CA SER A 204 16.76 -29.28 3.10
C SER A 204 17.61 -28.56 2.06
N ARG A 205 18.03 -27.32 2.36
CA ARG A 205 18.98 -26.57 1.54
C ARG A 205 20.30 -27.33 1.39
N ALA A 206 20.76 -28.00 2.44
CA ALA A 206 21.97 -28.82 2.40
C ALA A 206 21.82 -29.99 1.41
N GLN A 207 20.66 -30.66 1.41
CA GLN A 207 20.37 -31.72 0.45
C GLN A 207 20.32 -31.18 -0.99
N ALA A 208 19.66 -30.04 -1.21
CA ALA A 208 19.62 -29.40 -2.53
C ALA A 208 21.02 -29.02 -3.04
N LEU A 209 21.93 -28.60 -2.14
CA LEU A 209 23.33 -28.33 -2.49
C LEU A 209 24.10 -29.62 -2.82
N LEU A 210 23.91 -30.70 -2.06
CA LEU A 210 24.51 -32.01 -2.32
C LEU A 210 24.02 -32.61 -3.65
N ASP A 211 22.72 -32.48 -3.93
CA ASP A 211 22.08 -32.94 -5.15
C ASP A 211 22.40 -32.02 -6.35
N ASN A 212 23.11 -30.91 -6.13
CA ASN A 212 23.42 -29.88 -7.12
C ASN A 212 22.15 -29.42 -7.85
N ASP A 213 21.05 -29.21 -7.10
CA ASP A 213 19.77 -28.79 -7.65
C ASP A 213 19.89 -27.37 -8.21
N ARG A 214 19.92 -27.27 -9.54
CA ARG A 214 19.97 -26.00 -10.28
C ARG A 214 18.58 -25.49 -10.68
N ARG A 215 17.51 -26.09 -10.18
CA ARG A 215 16.14 -25.61 -10.44
C ARG A 215 15.98 -24.21 -9.86
N ARG A 216 15.32 -23.34 -10.62
CA ARG A 216 15.01 -22.00 -10.15
C ARG A 216 14.00 -22.07 -9.00
N PRO A 217 14.19 -21.27 -7.93
CA PRO A 217 13.22 -21.13 -6.86
C PRO A 217 11.81 -20.81 -7.39
N GLN A 218 10.76 -21.36 -6.78
CA GLN A 218 9.37 -21.15 -7.18
C GLN A 218 8.81 -19.83 -6.61
N THR A 219 9.53 -18.73 -6.83
CA THR A 219 9.18 -17.37 -6.40
C THR A 219 9.78 -16.35 -7.37
N ASN A 220 9.17 -15.19 -7.49
CA ASN A 220 9.85 -13.97 -7.92
C ASN A 220 10.71 -13.42 -6.79
N THR A 221 11.68 -12.58 -7.15
CA THR A 221 12.56 -11.94 -6.18
C THR A 221 12.17 -10.49 -5.89
N ILE A 222 12.53 -9.97 -4.72
CA ILE A 222 12.28 -8.58 -4.33
C ILE A 222 13.51 -7.99 -3.65
N ASN A 223 13.85 -6.74 -3.98
CA ASN A 223 14.83 -5.96 -3.22
C ASN A 223 14.15 -4.73 -2.60
N ASN A 224 14.11 -4.72 -1.27
CA ASN A 224 13.44 -3.66 -0.52
C ASN A 224 14.28 -2.38 -0.36
N PHE A 225 15.58 -2.46 -0.67
CA PHE A 225 16.53 -1.36 -0.49
C PHE A 225 16.89 -0.67 -1.81
N ALA A 226 16.55 -1.26 -2.96
CA ALA A 226 16.95 -0.76 -4.28
C ALA A 226 16.52 0.70 -4.55
N ILE A 227 15.27 1.05 -4.24
CA ILE A 227 14.65 2.36 -4.53
C ILE A 227 14.22 3.07 -3.22
N ALA A 228 14.59 2.49 -2.08
CA ALA A 228 14.21 3.05 -0.79
C ALA A 228 15.02 4.30 -0.44
N GLN A 229 14.36 5.22 0.27
CA GLN A 229 15.05 6.30 0.97
C GLN A 229 15.78 5.76 2.20
N GLU A 230 16.83 6.45 2.60
CA GLU A 230 17.70 6.04 3.69
C GLU A 230 16.94 5.96 5.01
N THR A 231 16.04 6.92 5.27
CA THR A 231 15.16 6.95 6.43
C THR A 231 14.26 5.72 6.49
N PHE A 232 13.79 5.22 5.35
CA PHE A 232 12.97 4.02 5.28
C PHE A 232 13.79 2.78 5.59
N ILE A 233 14.97 2.61 4.97
CA ILE A 233 15.85 1.48 5.26
C ILE A 233 16.15 1.44 6.76
N ILE A 234 16.43 2.60 7.36
CA ILE A 234 16.64 2.72 8.81
C ILE A 234 15.40 2.28 9.59
N GLN A 235 14.22 2.84 9.31
CA GLN A 235 12.99 2.48 10.03
C GLN A 235 12.66 0.99 9.88
N LEU A 236 12.86 0.43 8.70
CA LEU A 236 12.63 -0.96 8.41
C LEU A 236 13.56 -1.85 9.25
N MET A 237 14.85 -1.51 9.27
CA MET A 237 15.86 -2.20 10.08
C MET A 237 15.60 -2.09 11.58
N GLN A 238 15.21 -0.90 12.06
CA GLN A 238 14.81 -0.68 13.45
C GLN A 238 13.56 -1.48 13.81
N SER A 239 12.61 -1.60 12.88
CA SER A 239 11.38 -2.34 13.09
C SER A 239 11.62 -3.85 13.23
N MET A 240 12.75 -4.37 12.78
CA MET A 240 13.12 -5.79 12.94
C MET A 240 13.84 -6.10 14.25
N LEU A 241 14.18 -5.07 15.03
CA LEU A 241 14.77 -5.27 16.35
C LEU A 241 13.73 -5.85 17.32
N PRO A 242 14.13 -6.78 18.21
CA PRO A 242 13.24 -7.30 19.23
C PRO A 242 12.84 -6.18 20.20
N GLN A 243 11.62 -6.23 20.71
CA GLN A 243 11.15 -5.31 21.75
C GLN A 243 11.76 -5.73 23.09
N VAL A 244 12.63 -4.90 23.66
CA VAL A 244 13.30 -5.22 24.92
C VAL A 244 12.84 -4.26 26.03
N GLY A 245 12.47 -4.81 27.18
CA GLY A 245 12.24 -4.04 28.41
C GLY A 245 13.45 -4.11 29.33
N GLY A 246 13.95 -2.97 29.82
CA GLY A 246 15.04 -2.91 30.82
C GLY A 246 16.36 -2.32 30.30
N SER A 247 17.48 -2.64 30.98
CA SER A 247 18.83 -2.06 30.75
C SER A 247 19.44 -2.34 29.37
N ASP A 248 18.93 -3.34 28.65
CA ASP A 248 19.35 -3.68 27.29
C ASP A 248 18.89 -2.66 26.23
N GLY A 249 17.95 -1.78 26.58
CA GLY A 249 17.50 -0.70 25.69
C GLY A 249 18.62 0.26 25.28
N GLY A 250 19.61 0.47 26.15
CA GLY A 250 20.75 1.35 25.84
C GLY A 250 21.64 0.83 24.70
N TRP A 251 21.85 -0.49 24.64
CA TRP A 251 22.61 -1.12 23.56
C TRP A 251 21.84 -1.11 22.24
N GLN A 252 20.53 -1.31 22.30
CA GLN A 252 19.68 -1.19 21.11
C GLN A 252 19.71 0.23 20.53
N GLU A 253 19.60 1.28 21.35
CA GLU A 253 19.67 2.66 20.86
C GLU A 253 21.03 2.97 20.20
N LYS A 254 22.14 2.48 20.77
CA LYS A 254 23.45 2.58 20.12
C LYS A 254 23.51 1.82 18.80
N ALA A 255 22.89 0.64 18.72
CA ALA A 255 22.84 -0.17 17.52
C ALA A 255 21.99 0.51 16.41
N LYS A 256 20.91 1.20 16.79
CA LYS A 256 20.10 2.03 15.88
C LYS A 256 20.92 3.19 15.31
N ALA A 257 21.70 3.89 16.15
CA ALA A 257 22.58 4.97 15.71
C ALA A 257 23.68 4.48 14.74
N MET A 258 24.28 3.31 15.02
CA MET A 258 25.24 2.65 14.13
C MET A 258 24.64 2.40 12.74
N ILE A 259 23.47 1.75 12.67
CA ILE A 259 22.82 1.45 11.40
C ILE A 259 22.39 2.71 10.67
N GLN A 260 21.93 3.74 11.37
CA GLN A 260 21.63 5.03 10.77
C GLN A 260 22.85 5.63 10.08
N ALA A 261 24.00 5.66 10.76
CA ALA A 261 25.24 6.17 10.19
C ALA A 261 25.69 5.35 8.96
N MET A 262 25.64 4.02 9.07
CA MET A 262 26.01 3.13 7.97
C MET A 262 25.09 3.27 6.75
N VAL A 263 23.77 3.27 6.94
CA VAL A 263 22.81 3.32 5.84
C VAL A 263 22.93 4.63 5.06
N MET A 264 23.14 5.77 5.74
CA MET A 264 23.38 7.06 5.08
C MET A 264 24.60 7.00 4.15
N ALA A 265 25.72 6.51 4.66
CA ALA A 265 26.95 6.41 3.89
C ALA A 265 26.87 5.37 2.76
N LEU A 266 26.26 4.20 3.01
CA LEU A 266 26.14 3.15 2.01
C LEU A 266 25.19 3.53 0.87
N CYS A 267 24.08 4.22 1.16
CA CYS A 267 23.19 4.71 0.11
C CYS A 267 23.89 5.77 -0.75
N TYR A 268 24.68 6.65 -0.13
CA TYR A 268 25.51 7.62 -0.86
C TYR A 268 26.54 6.91 -1.76
N LEU A 269 27.25 5.92 -1.23
CA LEU A 269 28.19 5.09 -1.98
C LEU A 269 27.51 4.42 -3.18
N CYS A 270 26.40 3.71 -2.93
CA CYS A 270 25.67 2.97 -3.97
C CYS A 270 25.20 3.89 -5.09
N ARG A 271 24.63 5.06 -4.77
CA ARG A 271 24.19 6.01 -5.80
C ARG A 271 25.34 6.56 -6.63
N ARG A 272 26.48 6.83 -6.00
CA ARG A 272 27.66 7.38 -6.67
C ARG A 272 28.38 6.36 -7.55
N GLU A 273 28.44 5.10 -7.11
CA GLU A 273 28.97 3.97 -7.89
C GLU A 273 27.97 3.40 -8.90
N GLN A 274 26.76 3.98 -9.00
CA GLN A 274 25.64 3.45 -9.78
C GLN A 274 25.33 1.98 -9.49
N ARG A 275 25.54 1.57 -8.23
CA ARG A 275 25.25 0.23 -7.73
C ARG A 275 23.89 0.23 -7.03
N ILE A 276 23.16 -0.87 -7.17
CA ILE A 276 21.89 -1.06 -6.48
C ILE A 276 22.16 -1.39 -5.01
N MET A 277 21.55 -0.64 -4.09
CA MET A 277 21.61 -0.94 -2.66
C MET A 277 20.84 -2.22 -2.38
N SER A 278 21.44 -3.14 -1.61
CA SER A 278 20.82 -4.42 -1.25
C SER A 278 21.14 -4.81 0.18
N GLN A 279 20.40 -5.78 0.71
CA GLN A 279 20.62 -6.27 2.08
C GLN A 279 22.04 -6.84 2.23
N ARG A 280 22.56 -7.56 1.22
CA ARG A 280 23.89 -8.17 1.28
C ARG A 280 25.00 -7.13 1.44
N ILE A 281 24.90 -6.00 0.73
CA ILE A 281 25.85 -4.88 0.89
C ILE A 281 25.85 -4.38 2.33
N LEU A 282 24.66 -4.21 2.93
CA LEU A 282 24.57 -3.79 4.33
C LEU A 282 25.27 -4.79 5.26
N VAL A 283 25.06 -6.10 5.05
CA VAL A 283 25.71 -7.16 5.83
C VAL A 283 27.23 -7.14 5.68
N ASP A 284 27.72 -7.00 4.45
CA ASP A 284 29.16 -7.01 4.15
C ASP A 284 29.90 -5.87 4.86
N TYR A 285 29.21 -4.74 5.09
CA TYR A 285 29.77 -3.56 5.75
C TYR A 285 29.52 -3.49 7.26
N LEU A 286 28.76 -4.42 7.87
CA LEU A 286 28.55 -4.46 9.32
C LEU A 286 29.81 -4.59 10.18
N PRO A 287 30.85 -5.37 9.80
CA PRO A 287 32.05 -5.48 10.61
C PRO A 287 32.74 -4.11 10.78
N LEU A 288 33.21 -3.79 11.99
CA LEU A 288 33.86 -2.49 12.29
C LEU A 288 34.96 -2.13 11.29
N LYS A 289 35.74 -3.13 10.84
CA LYS A 289 36.79 -2.96 9.82
C LYS A 289 36.26 -2.37 8.52
N LYS A 290 35.09 -2.79 8.08
CA LYS A 290 34.46 -2.32 6.85
C LYS A 290 33.82 -0.94 7.03
N VAL A 291 33.24 -0.66 8.20
CA VAL A 291 32.74 0.68 8.55
C VAL A 291 33.89 1.71 8.57
N ALA A 292 35.02 1.35 9.19
CA ALA A 292 36.22 2.17 9.20
C ALA A 292 36.77 2.43 7.78
N GLN A 293 36.83 1.39 6.94
CA GLN A 293 37.23 1.52 5.53
C GLN A 293 36.29 2.46 4.77
N LEU A 294 34.98 2.36 5.00
CA LEU A 294 33.98 3.24 4.40
C LEU A 294 34.20 4.71 4.82
N TYR A 295 34.52 4.95 6.08
CA TYR A 295 34.87 6.29 6.56
C TYR A 295 36.16 6.82 5.92
N CYS A 296 37.23 6.02 5.86
CA CYS A 296 38.47 6.41 5.17
C CYS A 296 38.20 6.78 3.72
N GLN A 297 37.45 5.94 3.00
CA GLN A 297 37.04 6.21 1.62
C GLN A 297 36.25 7.52 1.52
N ALA A 298 35.35 7.79 2.47
CA ALA A 298 34.58 9.02 2.51
C ALA A 298 35.43 10.28 2.71
N VAL A 299 36.50 10.18 3.49
CA VAL A 299 37.47 11.27 3.69
C VAL A 299 38.36 11.43 2.46
N ASP A 300 38.93 10.35 1.94
CA ASP A 300 39.88 10.36 0.82
C ASP A 300 39.22 10.93 -0.45
N GLU A 301 37.99 10.53 -0.71
CA GLU A 301 37.24 10.94 -1.90
C GLU A 301 36.35 12.18 -1.65
N HIS A 302 36.50 12.84 -0.49
CA HIS A 302 35.84 14.10 -0.15
C HIS A 302 34.31 14.05 -0.34
N TRP A 303 33.66 13.05 0.28
CA TRP A 303 32.20 12.91 0.22
C TRP A 303 31.50 14.10 0.88
N HIS A 304 30.23 14.30 0.53
CA HIS A 304 29.41 15.31 1.20
C HIS A 304 29.34 15.07 2.71
N ASP A 305 29.36 16.16 3.48
CA ASP A 305 29.38 16.11 4.94
C ASP A 305 28.20 15.31 5.51
N ASP A 306 27.02 15.40 4.92
CA ASP A 306 25.83 14.64 5.34
C ASP A 306 26.00 13.11 5.27
N ALA A 307 26.85 12.60 4.37
CA ALA A 307 27.14 11.17 4.27
C ALA A 307 28.31 10.75 5.18
N ARG A 308 29.28 11.65 5.39
CA ARG A 308 30.53 11.40 6.12
C ARG A 308 30.39 11.61 7.63
N LEU A 309 29.77 12.71 8.07
CA LEU A 309 29.63 13.09 9.48
C LEU A 309 28.90 12.04 10.33
N PRO A 310 27.84 11.35 9.84
CA PRO A 310 27.21 10.28 10.62
C PRO A 310 28.18 9.16 10.99
N LEU A 311 29.08 8.75 10.07
CA LEU A 311 30.11 7.76 10.34
C LEU A 311 31.14 8.29 11.35
N GLU A 312 31.58 9.53 11.16
CA GLU A 312 32.53 10.19 12.07
C GLU A 312 32.00 10.24 13.50
N ASN A 313 30.75 10.68 13.66
CA ASN A 313 30.07 10.78 14.95
C ASN A 313 29.90 9.40 15.59
N TYR A 314 29.54 8.37 14.81
CA TYR A 314 29.44 7.01 15.32
C TYR A 314 30.78 6.49 15.84
N LEU A 315 31.86 6.63 15.06
CA LEU A 315 33.19 6.17 15.43
C LEU A 315 33.74 6.92 16.65
N ASN A 316 33.51 8.23 16.76
CA ASN A 316 33.91 9.03 17.92
C ASN A 316 33.13 8.68 19.21
N LEU A 317 31.88 8.23 19.08
CA LEU A 317 31.06 7.80 20.23
C LEU A 317 31.37 6.38 20.70
N LEU A 318 32.12 5.60 19.90
CA LEU A 318 32.55 4.26 20.27
C LEU A 318 33.65 4.34 21.32
N ALA A 319 33.41 3.81 22.52
CA ALA A 319 34.34 3.98 23.62
C ALA A 319 35.67 3.29 23.33
N GLY A 320 36.77 4.02 23.52
CA GLY A 320 38.13 3.54 23.27
C GLY A 320 38.55 3.55 21.79
N PHE A 321 37.70 4.04 20.88
CA PHE A 321 38.06 4.20 19.47
C PHE A 321 38.68 5.58 19.22
N ASP A 322 39.92 5.62 18.74
CA ASP A 322 40.61 6.85 18.36
C ASP A 322 40.50 7.04 16.84
N ILE A 323 39.85 8.14 16.42
CA ILE A 323 39.62 8.42 15.01
C ILE A 323 40.92 8.70 14.23
N SER A 324 41.99 9.13 14.91
CA SER A 324 43.29 9.34 14.26
C SER A 324 43.92 8.01 13.79
N GLN A 325 43.50 6.88 14.38
CA GLN A 325 44.01 5.54 14.12
C GLN A 325 43.07 4.70 13.26
N VAL A 326 42.06 5.30 12.60
CA VAL A 326 41.07 4.55 11.79
C VAL A 326 41.73 3.70 10.70
N CYS A 327 42.82 4.19 10.10
CA CYS A 327 43.52 3.44 9.04
C CYS A 327 44.37 2.26 9.57
N ARG A 328 44.46 2.05 10.89
CA ARG A 328 45.35 1.06 11.53
C ARG A 328 44.59 0.10 12.44
N PRO A 329 43.95 -0.94 11.88
CA PRO A 329 43.15 -1.90 12.65
C PRO A 329 43.89 -2.66 13.75
N SER A 330 45.22 -2.72 13.70
CA SER A 330 46.06 -3.38 14.71
C SER A 330 46.23 -2.55 15.99
N GLU A 331 46.02 -1.23 15.93
CA GLU A 331 46.20 -0.31 17.05
C GLU A 331 44.88 -0.05 17.81
N TRP A 332 43.76 -0.58 17.32
CA TRP A 332 42.45 -0.38 17.91
C TRP A 332 42.31 -1.04 19.28
N ALA A 333 41.69 -0.31 20.23
CA ALA A 333 41.39 -0.83 21.54
C ALA A 333 40.48 -2.08 21.47
N PRO A 334 40.81 -3.17 22.19
CA PRO A 334 39.96 -4.36 22.27
C PRO A 334 38.53 -4.05 22.73
N GLU A 335 38.36 -3.05 23.59
CA GLU A 335 37.07 -2.59 24.10
C GLU A 335 36.15 -2.08 22.98
N ALA A 336 36.69 -1.33 22.01
CA ALA A 336 35.91 -0.82 20.88
C ALA A 336 35.40 -1.96 19.98
N LEU A 337 36.25 -2.98 19.74
CA LEU A 337 35.87 -4.19 19.00
C LEU A 337 34.78 -4.98 19.71
N GLN A 338 34.89 -5.14 21.03
CA GLN A 338 33.87 -5.81 21.83
C GLN A 338 32.54 -5.05 21.82
N GLN A 339 32.57 -3.73 22.02
CA GLN A 339 31.36 -2.90 21.99
C GLN A 339 30.65 -2.96 20.63
N HIS A 340 31.40 -2.81 19.53
CA HIS A 340 30.82 -2.95 18.19
C HIS A 340 30.24 -4.35 17.96
N GLY A 341 30.89 -5.39 18.49
CA GLY A 341 30.39 -6.76 18.50
C GLY A 341 29.00 -6.89 19.13
N TYR A 342 28.78 -6.27 20.30
CA TYR A 342 27.47 -6.27 20.96
C TYR A 342 26.38 -5.54 20.15
N LEU A 343 26.76 -4.51 19.37
CA LEU A 343 25.81 -3.81 18.50
C LEU A 343 25.40 -4.67 17.30
N ILE A 344 26.36 -5.33 16.64
CA ILE A 344 26.07 -6.27 15.55
C ILE A 344 25.15 -7.40 16.02
N GLN A 345 25.38 -7.91 17.24
CA GLN A 345 24.60 -9.03 17.79
C GLN A 345 23.09 -8.75 17.81
N GLN A 346 22.66 -7.49 17.97
CA GLN A 346 21.25 -7.08 17.93
C GLN A 346 20.57 -7.37 16.58
N PHE A 347 21.36 -7.44 15.49
CA PHE A 347 20.87 -7.63 14.13
C PHE A 347 21.01 -9.07 13.63
N THR A 348 21.58 -9.99 14.42
CA THR A 348 21.87 -11.38 14.01
C THR A 348 20.66 -12.09 13.41
N ARG A 349 19.49 -11.97 14.03
CA ARG A 349 18.26 -12.63 13.55
C ARG A 349 17.86 -12.18 12.15
N MET A 350 17.98 -10.89 11.87
CA MET A 350 17.65 -10.31 10.56
C MET A 350 18.65 -10.76 9.50
N LEU A 351 19.93 -10.89 9.85
CA LEU A 351 20.97 -11.41 8.97
C LEU A 351 20.68 -12.86 8.56
N THR A 352 20.32 -13.72 9.52
CA THR A 352 19.95 -15.11 9.26
C THR A 352 18.70 -15.19 8.37
N LEU A 353 17.68 -14.36 8.64
CA LEU A 353 16.45 -14.33 7.85
C LEU A 353 16.69 -13.99 6.38
N PHE A 354 17.47 -12.94 6.09
CA PHE A 354 17.72 -12.49 4.72
C PHE A 354 18.70 -13.38 3.95
N ASN A 355 19.78 -13.85 4.59
CA ASN A 355 20.84 -14.59 3.88
C ASN A 355 20.60 -16.10 3.86
N ASP A 356 20.12 -16.66 4.97
CA ASP A 356 20.09 -18.11 5.16
C ASP A 356 18.72 -18.70 4.83
N THR A 357 17.65 -18.11 5.38
CA THR A 357 16.29 -18.64 5.23
C THR A 357 15.66 -18.23 3.89
N TYR A 358 15.66 -16.93 3.56
CA TYR A 358 14.93 -16.39 2.40
C TYR A 358 15.82 -15.73 1.35
N GLY A 359 17.12 -16.08 1.29
CA GLY A 359 18.04 -15.55 0.29
C GLY A 359 17.67 -15.87 -1.16
N HIS A 360 16.66 -16.72 -1.38
CA HIS A 360 16.07 -17.04 -2.69
C HIS A 360 14.90 -16.10 -3.07
N VAL A 361 14.30 -15.40 -2.11
CA VAL A 361 13.27 -14.38 -2.32
C VAL A 361 13.90 -12.99 -2.37
N PHE A 362 14.85 -12.70 -1.47
CA PHE A 362 15.51 -11.41 -1.45
C PHE A 362 16.63 -11.34 -2.50
N ALA A 363 16.48 -10.42 -3.45
CA ALA A 363 17.44 -10.24 -4.53
C ALA A 363 18.69 -9.48 -4.10
N GLU A 364 19.81 -9.78 -4.74
CA GLU A 364 21.06 -9.02 -4.65
C GLU A 364 21.03 -7.72 -5.47
N GLY A 365 20.35 -7.77 -6.62
CA GLY A 365 20.21 -6.69 -7.58
C GLY A 365 18.85 -5.99 -7.49
N ALA A 366 18.27 -5.59 -8.62
CA ALA A 366 16.99 -4.87 -8.68
C ALA A 366 15.80 -5.67 -8.10
N GLY A 367 15.81 -6.99 -8.32
CA GLY A 367 14.67 -7.87 -8.03
C GLY A 367 13.60 -7.86 -9.13
N ASP A 368 12.79 -8.91 -9.17
CA ASP A 368 11.68 -9.08 -10.12
C ASP A 368 10.45 -8.23 -9.77
N VAL A 369 10.24 -7.96 -8.48
CA VAL A 369 9.06 -7.27 -7.94
C VAL A 369 9.44 -5.92 -7.39
N GLU A 370 8.88 -4.86 -7.97
CA GLU A 370 8.89 -3.53 -7.41
C GLU A 370 7.47 -3.17 -6.94
N LEU A 371 7.27 -3.01 -5.63
CA LEU A 371 5.93 -2.73 -5.11
C LEU A 371 5.35 -1.40 -5.60
N ARG A 372 6.19 -0.39 -5.87
CA ARG A 372 5.73 0.89 -6.41
C ARG A 372 5.10 0.70 -7.78
N ASP A 373 5.75 -0.06 -8.64
CA ASP A 373 5.22 -0.45 -9.95
C ASP A 373 3.96 -1.32 -9.81
N CYS A 374 3.90 -2.25 -8.84
CA CYS A 374 2.69 -3.04 -8.61
C CYS A 374 1.47 -2.18 -8.23
N LEU A 375 1.66 -1.19 -7.35
CA LEU A 375 0.58 -0.33 -6.87
C LEU A 375 0.14 0.69 -7.94
N HIS A 376 1.08 1.28 -8.67
CA HIS A 376 0.80 2.36 -9.63
C HIS A 376 0.39 1.88 -11.01
N ASN A 377 0.91 0.74 -11.46
CA ASN A 377 0.62 0.16 -12.77
C ASN A 377 -0.38 -1.01 -12.70
N ASP A 378 -1.14 -1.10 -11.61
CA ASP A 378 -2.21 -2.09 -11.43
C ASP A 378 -1.76 -3.55 -11.66
N ARG A 379 -0.54 -3.92 -11.23
CA ARG A 379 -0.07 -5.31 -11.33
C ARG A 379 -0.61 -6.16 -10.18
N ILE A 380 -0.55 -7.48 -10.34
CA ILE A 380 -1.06 -8.43 -9.34
C ILE A 380 0.12 -9.00 -8.57
N VAL A 381 0.12 -8.81 -7.25
CA VAL A 381 1.16 -9.37 -6.37
C VAL A 381 0.51 -10.33 -5.38
N VAL A 382 1.01 -11.57 -5.35
CA VAL A 382 0.56 -12.62 -4.44
C VAL A 382 1.71 -12.97 -3.50
N VAL A 383 1.50 -12.81 -2.20
CA VAL A 383 2.48 -13.04 -1.15
C VAL A 383 2.02 -14.22 -0.29
N LEU A 384 2.81 -15.29 -0.25
CA LEU A 384 2.53 -16.49 0.53
C LEU A 384 3.45 -16.52 1.75
N ILE A 385 2.90 -16.33 2.95
CA ILE A 385 3.63 -16.35 4.22
C ILE A 385 3.20 -17.60 4.99
N PRO A 386 4.07 -18.64 5.10
CA PRO A 386 3.69 -19.91 5.70
C PRO A 386 3.67 -19.85 7.22
N ALA A 387 2.61 -19.29 7.82
CA ALA A 387 2.51 -19.16 9.27
C ALA A 387 2.48 -20.49 10.06
N LEU A 388 2.29 -21.63 9.38
CA LEU A 388 2.39 -22.98 9.99
C LEU A 388 3.81 -23.57 9.94
N GLU A 389 4.64 -23.18 8.96
CA GLU A 389 6.05 -23.62 8.91
C GLU A 389 6.91 -22.78 9.86
N LEU A 390 6.49 -21.54 10.13
CA LEU A 390 7.28 -20.53 10.82
C LEU A 390 6.80 -20.29 12.25
N GLU A 391 7.72 -19.79 13.07
CA GLU A 391 7.34 -19.18 14.33
C GLU A 391 6.50 -17.92 14.08
N SER A 392 5.52 -17.66 14.95
CA SER A 392 4.60 -16.53 14.84
C SER A 392 5.31 -15.18 14.67
N GLU A 393 6.44 -14.98 15.34
CA GLU A 393 7.21 -13.74 15.26
C GLU A 393 7.96 -13.59 13.92
N GLU A 394 8.39 -14.70 13.30
CA GLU A 394 9.03 -14.69 11.98
C GLU A 394 8.03 -14.34 10.88
N ALA A 395 6.84 -14.95 10.91
CA ALA A 395 5.73 -14.61 10.00
C ALA A 395 5.31 -13.14 10.15
N ALA A 396 5.23 -12.63 11.39
CA ALA A 396 4.95 -11.23 11.66
C ALA A 396 6.04 -10.29 11.13
N THR A 397 7.31 -10.71 11.16
CA THR A 397 8.45 -9.95 10.61
C THR A 397 8.37 -9.82 9.10
N LEU A 398 8.04 -10.92 8.39
CA LEU A 398 7.79 -10.89 6.95
C LEU A 398 6.60 -9.99 6.58
N GLY A 399 5.50 -10.10 7.33
CA GLY A 399 4.34 -9.21 7.16
C GLY A 399 4.73 -7.74 7.38
N ARG A 400 5.54 -7.45 8.41
CA ARG A 400 6.02 -6.09 8.73
C ARG A 400 6.83 -5.51 7.60
N LEU A 401 7.75 -6.31 7.06
CA LEU A 401 8.56 -5.93 5.92
C LEU A 401 7.70 -5.53 4.72
N TYR A 402 6.73 -6.37 4.38
CA TYR A 402 5.85 -6.16 3.24
C TYR A 402 4.94 -4.92 3.40
N TYR A 403 4.18 -4.84 4.50
CA TYR A 403 3.25 -3.73 4.73
C TYR A 403 3.96 -2.41 5.04
N ALA A 404 5.16 -2.42 5.64
CA ALA A 404 5.94 -1.20 5.83
C ALA A 404 6.40 -0.62 4.49
N GLN A 405 6.85 -1.46 3.55
CA GLN A 405 7.24 -1.02 2.22
C GLN A 405 6.04 -0.42 1.47
N MET A 406 4.88 -1.07 1.53
CA MET A 406 3.65 -0.54 0.95
C MET A 406 3.25 0.80 1.59
N ALA A 407 3.31 0.91 2.91
CA ALA A 407 3.01 2.16 3.62
C ALA A 407 3.98 3.29 3.25
N MET A 408 5.27 3.00 3.06
CA MET A 408 6.24 4.01 2.61
C MET A 408 5.90 4.54 1.23
N ILE A 409 5.67 3.64 0.27
CA ILE A 409 5.36 4.03 -1.11
C ILE A 409 4.12 4.93 -1.10
N LEU A 410 3.06 4.48 -0.45
CA LEU A 410 1.82 5.23 -0.36
C LEU A 410 2.00 6.56 0.38
N SER A 411 2.81 6.62 1.44
CA SER A 411 3.13 7.85 2.16
C SER A 411 3.83 8.88 1.27
N GLN A 412 4.74 8.44 0.40
CA GLN A 412 5.38 9.32 -0.58
C GLN A 412 4.37 9.84 -1.63
N ASP A 413 3.40 9.00 -2.00
CA ASP A 413 2.33 9.39 -2.94
C ASP A 413 1.36 10.42 -2.36
N LEU A 414 1.27 10.57 -1.02
CA LEU A 414 0.51 11.67 -0.40
C LEU A 414 1.08 13.06 -0.75
N GLY A 415 2.33 13.13 -1.21
CA GLY A 415 2.97 14.33 -1.72
C GLY A 415 3.92 14.98 -0.71
N GLU A 416 5.10 15.34 -1.18
CA GLU A 416 6.15 16.04 -0.43
C GLU A 416 6.13 17.56 -0.69
N LYS A 417 5.92 17.95 -1.96
CA LYS A 417 6.00 19.33 -2.42
C LYS A 417 4.66 20.03 -2.29
N ILE A 418 4.66 21.23 -1.70
CA ILE A 418 3.46 22.08 -1.59
C ILE A 418 3.44 23.15 -2.70
N GLU A 419 4.60 23.47 -3.26
CA GLU A 419 4.79 24.53 -4.26
C GLU A 419 5.02 23.94 -5.66
N GLY A 420 4.42 24.57 -6.67
CA GLY A 420 4.44 24.09 -8.06
C GLY A 420 3.04 24.02 -8.69
N PRO A 421 2.95 23.55 -9.95
CA PRO A 421 1.67 23.33 -10.59
C PRO A 421 0.93 22.14 -9.95
N ALA A 422 -0.40 22.22 -9.88
CA ALA A 422 -1.23 21.18 -9.28
C ALA A 422 -1.05 19.80 -9.95
N SER A 423 -0.66 19.76 -11.23
CA SER A 423 -0.33 18.53 -11.94
C SER A 423 0.86 17.81 -11.33
N ASP A 424 1.81 18.52 -10.73
CA ASP A 424 3.06 17.94 -10.24
C ASP A 424 2.97 17.66 -8.74
N ILE A 425 2.24 18.50 -8.00
CA ILE A 425 1.99 18.35 -6.57
C ILE A 425 0.96 17.26 -6.27
N LEU A 426 -0.17 17.24 -6.99
CA LEU A 426 -1.28 16.32 -6.70
C LEU A 426 -1.05 14.95 -7.34
N VAL A 427 0.10 14.32 -7.02
CA VAL A 427 0.44 12.95 -7.44
C VAL A 427 -0.69 11.98 -7.08
N ILE A 428 -1.33 12.17 -5.93
CA ILE A 428 -2.54 11.44 -5.50
C ILE A 428 -3.60 11.36 -6.61
N ARG A 429 -3.84 12.45 -7.35
CA ARG A 429 -4.86 12.49 -8.40
C ARG A 429 -4.43 11.75 -9.67
N LYS A 430 -3.13 11.55 -9.90
CA LYS A 430 -2.62 10.86 -11.10
C LYS A 430 -3.02 9.38 -11.11
N PHE A 431 -2.92 8.72 -9.95
CA PHE A 431 -3.17 7.28 -9.81
C PHE A 431 -4.61 6.95 -9.38
N LYS A 432 -5.42 7.97 -9.08
CA LYS A 432 -6.81 7.77 -8.66
C LYS A 432 -7.68 7.44 -9.87
N ASP A 433 -8.18 6.22 -9.91
CA ASP A 433 -9.10 5.74 -10.94
C ASP A 433 -10.55 5.58 -10.42
N ARG A 434 -11.46 5.17 -11.29
CA ARG A 434 -12.87 4.85 -11.02
C ARG A 434 -13.04 3.69 -10.04
N PHE A 435 -12.12 2.73 -10.05
CA PHE A 435 -12.12 1.53 -9.21
C PHE A 435 -10.94 1.56 -8.24
N PRO A 436 -11.08 0.98 -7.03
CA PRO A 436 -10.00 0.97 -6.06
C PRO A 436 -9.01 -0.15 -6.35
N PHE A 437 -7.73 0.09 -6.06
CA PHE A 437 -6.77 -1.00 -5.91
C PHE A 437 -7.03 -1.71 -4.58
N LEU A 438 -7.16 -3.04 -4.61
CA LEU A 438 -7.50 -3.83 -3.44
C LEU A 438 -6.24 -4.42 -2.80
N ILE A 439 -6.10 -4.22 -1.49
CA ILE A 439 -5.10 -4.88 -0.64
C ILE A 439 -5.85 -5.90 0.21
N ILE A 440 -5.69 -7.16 -0.15
CA ILE A 440 -6.40 -8.30 0.42
C ILE A 440 -5.43 -9.06 1.33
N GLY A 441 -5.83 -9.28 2.58
CA GLY A 441 -5.07 -10.08 3.55
C GLY A 441 -5.92 -11.22 4.09
N ASP A 442 -5.63 -12.46 3.68
CA ASP A 442 -6.18 -13.65 4.31
C ASP A 442 -5.37 -13.99 5.58
N GLU A 443 -6.09 -14.43 6.60
CA GLU A 443 -5.55 -14.76 7.92
C GLU A 443 -4.73 -13.64 8.57
N ILE A 444 -5.27 -12.42 8.56
CA ILE A 444 -4.60 -11.20 9.03
C ILE A 444 -4.07 -11.29 10.47
N GLY A 445 -4.69 -12.10 11.33
CA GLY A 445 -4.24 -12.30 12.71
C GLY A 445 -2.83 -12.91 12.82
N ALA A 446 -2.41 -13.70 11.83
CA ALA A 446 -1.07 -14.30 11.80
C ALA A 446 0.01 -13.35 11.26
N THR A 447 -0.37 -12.46 10.34
CA THR A 447 0.55 -11.51 9.67
C THR A 447 0.31 -10.07 10.09
N TYR A 448 -0.39 -9.83 11.21
CA TYR A 448 -0.81 -8.50 11.62
C TYR A 448 0.40 -7.65 11.97
N THR A 449 0.36 -6.37 11.57
CA THR A 449 1.34 -5.38 11.98
C THR A 449 0.70 -4.02 12.19
N ASP A 450 1.33 -3.20 13.01
CA ASP A 450 0.90 -1.82 13.28
C ASP A 450 0.74 -0.99 12.00
N LYS A 451 1.56 -1.26 10.98
CA LYS A 451 1.50 -0.59 9.68
C LYS A 451 0.20 -0.82 8.93
N ILE A 452 -0.46 -1.96 9.13
CA ILE A 452 -1.79 -2.21 8.54
C ILE A 452 -2.84 -1.29 9.17
N GLY A 453 -2.74 -1.03 10.48
CA GLY A 453 -3.62 -0.08 11.16
C GLY A 453 -3.43 1.35 10.66
N GLU A 454 -2.18 1.78 10.44
CA GLU A 454 -1.85 3.08 9.86
C GLU A 454 -2.35 3.20 8.40
N LEU A 455 -2.15 2.15 7.58
CA LEU A 455 -2.70 2.07 6.23
C LEU A 455 -4.22 2.26 6.23
N ALA A 456 -4.94 1.56 7.12
CA ALA A 456 -6.40 1.66 7.24
C ALA A 456 -6.90 3.07 7.63
N THR A 457 -6.04 3.95 8.15
CA THR A 457 -6.40 5.34 8.42
C THR A 457 -6.14 6.29 7.26
N GLN A 458 -5.09 6.05 6.46
CA GLN A 458 -4.55 7.06 5.55
C GLN A 458 -4.90 6.82 4.08
N ILE A 459 -5.06 5.57 3.65
CA ILE A 459 -5.11 5.25 2.21
C ILE A 459 -6.48 5.48 1.56
N ARG A 460 -7.50 5.81 2.36
CA ARG A 460 -8.86 6.09 1.85
C ARG A 460 -8.88 7.24 0.85
N SER A 461 -8.10 8.29 1.08
CA SER A 461 -8.00 9.45 0.18
C SER A 461 -7.34 9.11 -1.15
N LEU A 462 -6.42 8.16 -1.12
CA LEU A 462 -5.65 7.65 -2.25
C LEU A 462 -6.47 6.69 -3.16
N GLY A 463 -7.62 6.20 -2.67
CA GLY A 463 -8.48 5.30 -3.45
C GLY A 463 -8.12 3.81 -3.32
N TYR A 464 -7.43 3.41 -2.26
CA TYR A 464 -7.13 2.01 -1.97
C TYR A 464 -8.19 1.41 -1.02
N GLY A 465 -8.56 0.16 -1.25
CA GLY A 465 -9.46 -0.62 -0.39
C GLY A 465 -8.69 -1.72 0.35
N LEU A 466 -8.95 -1.89 1.66
CA LEU A 466 -8.39 -3.01 2.43
C LEU A 466 -9.50 -4.04 2.61
N PHE A 467 -9.19 -5.29 2.31
CA PHE A 467 -10.05 -6.44 2.56
C PHE A 467 -9.30 -7.41 3.45
N LEU A 468 -9.57 -7.33 4.75
CA LEU A 468 -8.88 -8.14 5.75
C LEU A 468 -9.79 -9.29 6.17
N ALA A 469 -9.26 -10.50 6.24
CA ALA A 469 -9.97 -11.67 6.72
C ALA A 469 -9.25 -12.31 7.91
N GLY A 470 -9.98 -12.67 8.96
CA GLY A 470 -9.46 -13.32 10.17
C GLY A 470 -10.33 -14.50 10.61
N GLN A 471 -9.79 -15.42 11.40
CA GLN A 471 -10.57 -16.52 11.98
C GLN A 471 -11.53 -16.04 13.07
N ASP A 472 -10.97 -15.34 14.05
CA ASP A 472 -11.66 -14.77 15.19
C ASP A 472 -11.10 -13.37 15.46
N LEU A 473 -11.85 -12.58 16.21
CA LEU A 473 -11.39 -11.27 16.64
C LEU A 473 -10.29 -11.37 17.71
N GLN A 474 -10.30 -12.44 18.50
CA GLN A 474 -9.41 -12.62 19.64
C GLN A 474 -7.93 -12.71 19.21
N ARG A 475 -7.61 -13.44 18.15
CA ARG A 475 -6.24 -13.47 17.60
C ARG A 475 -5.78 -12.10 17.14
N LEU A 476 -6.69 -11.33 16.57
CA LEU A 476 -6.40 -9.95 16.19
C LEU A 476 -6.17 -9.06 17.41
N ILE A 477 -6.92 -9.27 18.50
CA ILE A 477 -6.71 -8.58 19.79
C ILE A 477 -5.37 -8.95 20.41
N VAL A 478 -4.98 -10.23 20.36
CA VAL A 478 -3.66 -10.68 20.83
C VAL A 478 -2.54 -10.03 20.02
N ALA A 479 -2.69 -9.95 18.70
CA ALA A 479 -1.66 -9.39 17.83
C ALA A 479 -1.59 -7.85 17.85
N ALA A 480 -2.73 -7.15 17.90
CA ALA A 480 -2.82 -5.69 17.79
C ALA A 480 -3.01 -4.98 19.15
N GLY A 481 -3.34 -5.72 20.21
CA GLY A 481 -3.60 -5.18 21.54
C GLY A 481 -4.66 -4.09 21.52
N LYS A 482 -4.33 -2.93 22.11
CA LYS A 482 -5.24 -1.76 22.20
C LYS A 482 -5.59 -1.15 20.84
N LYS A 483 -4.78 -1.37 19.80
CA LYS A 483 -4.99 -0.78 18.46
C LYS A 483 -6.11 -1.47 17.67
N THR A 484 -6.56 -2.65 18.11
CA THR A 484 -7.66 -3.39 17.47
C THR A 484 -8.94 -2.56 17.36
N GLY A 485 -9.27 -1.78 18.40
CA GLY A 485 -10.45 -0.92 18.39
C GLY A 485 -10.37 0.16 17.31
N THR A 486 -9.20 0.76 17.12
CA THR A 486 -8.95 1.74 16.04
C THR A 486 -9.08 1.09 14.68
N LEU A 487 -8.51 -0.10 14.49
CA LEU A 487 -8.62 -0.85 13.23
C LEU A 487 -10.10 -1.14 12.92
N LEU A 488 -10.86 -1.68 13.88
CA LEU A 488 -12.29 -1.99 13.73
C LEU A 488 -13.13 -0.75 13.43
N ALA A 489 -12.79 0.41 14.00
CA ALA A 489 -13.47 1.66 13.74
C ALA A 489 -13.26 2.15 12.30
N ASN A 490 -12.10 1.86 11.71
CA ASN A 490 -11.80 2.17 10.31
C ASN A 490 -12.36 1.13 9.32
N MET A 491 -12.80 -0.04 9.78
CA MET A 491 -13.46 -1.05 8.95
C MET A 491 -14.96 -0.73 8.85
N GLY A 492 -15.35 -0.04 7.78
CA GLY A 492 -16.70 0.43 7.55
C GLY A 492 -17.71 -0.68 7.25
N THR A 493 -17.27 -1.72 6.53
CA THR A 493 -18.09 -2.92 6.27
C THR A 493 -17.54 -4.09 7.08
N ARG A 494 -18.41 -4.80 7.81
CA ARG A 494 -18.02 -5.98 8.59
C ARG A 494 -18.85 -7.17 8.15
N ILE A 495 -18.20 -8.28 7.88
CA ILE A 495 -18.83 -9.50 7.39
C ILE A 495 -18.54 -10.60 8.39
N ALA A 496 -19.60 -11.23 8.90
CA ALA A 496 -19.52 -12.44 9.70
C ALA A 496 -19.83 -13.65 8.81
N GLY A 497 -18.91 -14.60 8.74
CA GLY A 497 -19.21 -15.98 8.36
C GLY A 497 -19.54 -16.82 9.59
N THR A 498 -19.57 -18.14 9.41
CA THR A 498 -19.76 -19.09 10.51
C THR A 498 -18.77 -18.80 11.65
N THR A 499 -19.29 -18.59 12.85
CA THR A 499 -18.49 -18.23 14.03
C THR A 499 -18.95 -19.02 15.24
N VAL A 500 -17.99 -19.54 16.02
CA VAL A 500 -18.27 -20.32 17.25
C VAL A 500 -17.93 -19.51 18.51
N ASP A 501 -17.18 -18.41 18.37
CA ASP A 501 -16.81 -17.52 19.48
C ASP A 501 -18.05 -16.80 20.06
N PRO A 502 -18.43 -17.11 21.32
CA PRO A 502 -19.59 -16.52 21.97
C PRO A 502 -19.33 -15.11 22.55
N GLU A 503 -18.08 -14.66 22.62
CA GLU A 503 -17.72 -13.46 23.37
C GLU A 503 -17.35 -12.28 22.46
N GLU A 504 -16.07 -12.15 22.09
CA GLU A 504 -15.54 -10.91 21.52
C GLU A 504 -16.09 -10.65 20.12
N THR A 505 -16.06 -11.68 19.27
CA THR A 505 -16.55 -11.57 17.89
C THR A 505 -18.05 -11.29 17.87
N LEU A 506 -18.85 -12.07 18.61
CA LEU A 506 -20.30 -11.88 18.69
C LEU A 506 -20.66 -10.50 19.22
N GLN A 507 -20.03 -10.04 20.30
CA GLN A 507 -20.32 -8.73 20.88
C GLN A 507 -20.08 -7.58 19.91
N VAL A 508 -19.06 -7.66 19.06
CA VAL A 508 -18.81 -6.64 18.03
C VAL A 508 -19.95 -6.63 17.01
N PHE A 509 -20.40 -7.80 16.55
CA PHE A 509 -21.49 -7.88 15.57
C PHE A 509 -22.86 -7.53 16.16
N SER A 510 -23.19 -7.99 17.37
CA SER A 510 -24.47 -7.70 18.03
C SER A 510 -24.59 -6.22 18.41
N LYS A 511 -23.54 -5.63 19.02
CA LYS A 511 -23.52 -4.19 19.36
C LYS A 511 -23.58 -3.31 18.10
N ALA A 512 -22.88 -3.71 17.02
CA ALA A 512 -22.87 -2.94 15.78
C ALA A 512 -24.16 -3.09 14.94
N GLY A 513 -24.81 -4.27 14.97
CA GLY A 513 -26.09 -4.53 14.33
C GLY A 513 -27.29 -3.95 15.10
N GLY A 514 -27.08 -3.63 16.38
CA GLY A 514 -28.06 -3.03 17.26
C GLY A 514 -29.12 -4.01 17.74
N ARG A 515 -30.05 -3.46 18.52
CA ARG A 515 -31.17 -4.19 19.14
C ARG A 515 -32.49 -3.85 18.49
N GLU A 516 -33.37 -4.82 18.44
CA GLU A 516 -34.75 -4.68 18.00
C GLU A 516 -35.73 -5.12 19.09
N PHE A 517 -36.90 -4.49 19.12
CA PHE A 517 -37.98 -4.92 19.99
C PHE A 517 -38.78 -6.01 19.27
N ARG A 518 -38.83 -7.20 19.87
CA ARG A 518 -39.67 -8.30 19.43
C ARG A 518 -40.87 -8.39 20.37
N ALA A 519 -42.06 -8.50 19.79
CA ALA A 519 -43.25 -8.85 20.54
C ALA A 519 -43.21 -10.35 20.83
N GLU A 520 -43.04 -10.72 22.09
CA GLU A 520 -43.17 -12.08 22.59
C GLU A 520 -44.51 -12.23 23.31
N MET A 521 -45.14 -13.39 23.15
CA MET A 521 -46.34 -13.73 23.91
C MET A 521 -45.95 -14.03 25.36
N ALA A 522 -46.65 -13.43 26.32
CA ALA A 522 -46.27 -13.46 27.72
C ALA A 522 -46.40 -14.86 28.35
N ALA A 523 -47.42 -15.63 27.96
CA ALA A 523 -47.68 -16.98 28.45
C ALA A 523 -48.55 -17.79 27.47
N VAL A 524 -48.52 -19.12 27.59
CA VAL A 524 -49.56 -20.00 27.04
C VAL A 524 -50.52 -20.30 28.19
N GLU A 525 -51.78 -19.90 28.05
CA GLU A 525 -52.78 -20.10 29.09
C GLU A 525 -53.53 -21.42 28.85
N ARG A 526 -53.53 -22.28 29.87
CA ARG A 526 -54.35 -23.49 29.86
C ARG A 526 -55.81 -23.08 30.06
N ARG A 527 -56.65 -23.25 29.04
CA ARG A 527 -58.10 -23.06 29.15
C ARG A 527 -58.72 -24.43 29.46
N GLU A 528 -59.12 -24.62 30.72
CA GLU A 528 -59.86 -25.83 31.10
C GLU A 528 -61.31 -25.72 30.60
N GLY A 529 -61.63 -26.50 29.58
CA GLY A 529 -63.01 -26.75 29.13
C GLY A 529 -63.63 -27.94 29.89
N VAL A 530 -64.97 -28.03 29.87
CA VAL A 530 -65.73 -29.06 30.59
C VAL A 530 -65.53 -30.48 30.02
N ILE A 531 -64.99 -30.62 28.79
CA ILE A 531 -64.80 -31.91 28.11
C ILE A 531 -63.38 -32.11 27.55
N ASP A 532 -62.64 -31.03 27.22
CA ASP A 532 -61.26 -31.14 26.76
C ASP A 532 -60.43 -29.93 27.22
N THR A 533 -59.13 -30.17 27.38
CA THR A 533 -58.16 -29.16 27.82
C THR A 533 -57.49 -28.55 26.60
N ASP A 534 -57.79 -27.29 26.32
CA ASP A 534 -57.22 -26.58 25.18
C ASP A 534 -56.12 -25.63 25.64
N TRP A 535 -54.99 -25.64 24.93
CA TRP A 535 -53.88 -24.72 25.20
C TRP A 535 -54.08 -23.50 24.31
N GLY A 536 -54.62 -22.42 24.89
CA GLY A 536 -54.88 -21.17 24.19
C GLY A 536 -53.73 -20.18 24.38
N GLU A 537 -53.32 -19.51 23.31
CA GLU A 537 -52.36 -18.40 23.39
C GLU A 537 -52.95 -17.26 24.23
N SER A 538 -52.15 -16.64 25.12
CA SER A 538 -52.59 -15.46 25.87
C SER A 538 -52.59 -14.21 24.99
N ASP A 539 -53.57 -13.32 25.21
CA ASP A 539 -53.73 -12.08 24.44
C ASP A 539 -52.75 -10.97 24.89
N GLN A 540 -51.84 -11.27 25.81
CA GLN A 540 -50.84 -10.33 26.33
C GLN A 540 -49.53 -10.44 25.55
N LEU A 541 -49.26 -9.40 24.76
CA LEU A 541 -47.99 -9.21 24.04
C LEU A 541 -47.01 -8.39 24.88
N GLN A 542 -45.87 -8.96 25.22
CA GLN A 542 -44.75 -8.25 25.85
C GLN A 542 -43.71 -7.89 24.80
N LEU A 543 -43.32 -6.62 24.74
CA LEU A 543 -42.19 -6.19 23.90
C LEU A 543 -40.89 -6.42 24.67
N ARG A 544 -40.04 -7.32 24.16
CA ARG A 544 -38.69 -7.56 24.69
C ARG A 544 -37.64 -7.09 23.71
N GLU A 545 -36.54 -6.57 24.25
CA GLU A 545 -35.40 -6.14 23.45
C GLU A 545 -34.52 -7.36 23.17
N HIS A 546 -34.28 -7.65 21.89
CA HIS A 546 -33.39 -8.70 21.42
C HIS A 546 -32.29 -8.11 20.53
N ASP A 547 -31.10 -8.72 20.57
CA ASP A 547 -30.06 -8.39 19.61
C ASP A 547 -30.51 -8.85 18.20
N ARG A 548 -30.16 -8.08 17.16
CA ARG A 548 -30.56 -8.42 15.78
C ARG A 548 -29.79 -9.59 15.18
N ILE A 549 -28.65 -9.93 15.78
CA ILE A 549 -27.76 -11.02 15.41
C ILE A 549 -27.53 -11.84 16.67
N ASP A 550 -27.95 -13.11 16.62
CA ASP A 550 -27.78 -14.07 17.70
C ASP A 550 -26.63 -15.03 17.40
N LEU A 551 -26.04 -15.63 18.43
CA LEU A 551 -24.96 -16.62 18.26
C LEU A 551 -25.42 -17.86 17.49
N SER A 552 -26.63 -18.34 17.79
CA SER A 552 -27.23 -19.50 17.12
C SER A 552 -27.40 -19.26 15.62
N GLU A 553 -27.70 -18.03 15.22
CA GLU A 553 -27.76 -17.64 13.81
C GLU A 553 -26.38 -17.76 13.15
N LEU A 554 -25.34 -17.18 13.76
CA LEU A 554 -23.98 -17.22 13.21
C LEU A 554 -23.41 -18.65 13.17
N GLN A 555 -23.75 -19.50 14.13
CA GLN A 555 -23.36 -20.91 14.16
C GLN A 555 -24.09 -21.74 13.09
N ALA A 556 -25.33 -21.38 12.76
CA ALA A 556 -26.13 -22.09 11.75
C ALA A 556 -25.76 -21.73 10.30
N LEU A 557 -24.91 -20.72 10.09
CA LEU A 557 -24.44 -20.34 8.75
C LEU A 557 -23.66 -21.48 8.10
N ARG A 558 -24.03 -21.82 6.86
CA ARG A 558 -23.29 -22.77 6.02
C ARG A 558 -22.08 -22.09 5.36
N PRO A 559 -21.08 -22.85 4.87
CA PRO A 559 -19.97 -22.28 4.13
C PRO A 559 -20.44 -21.39 2.96
N GLY A 560 -19.91 -20.18 2.86
CA GLY A 560 -20.32 -19.18 1.86
C GLY A 560 -21.57 -18.37 2.23
N GLU A 561 -22.24 -18.70 3.33
CA GLU A 561 -23.32 -17.87 3.89
C GLU A 561 -22.74 -16.83 4.85
N ILE A 562 -23.21 -15.59 4.70
CA ILE A 562 -22.65 -14.45 5.42
C ILE A 562 -23.73 -13.52 5.98
N VAL A 563 -23.40 -12.86 7.08
CA VAL A 563 -24.13 -11.71 7.61
C VAL A 563 -23.25 -10.48 7.46
N THR A 564 -23.64 -9.56 6.60
CA THR A 564 -22.92 -8.31 6.37
C THR A 564 -23.58 -7.18 7.15
N LEU A 565 -22.81 -6.53 8.02
CA LEU A 565 -23.19 -5.28 8.64
C LEU A 565 -22.88 -4.13 7.67
N PHE A 566 -23.92 -3.63 7.02
CA PHE A 566 -23.83 -2.51 6.10
C PHE A 566 -24.46 -1.27 6.75
N LYS A 567 -23.65 -0.28 7.13
CA LYS A 567 -24.10 0.95 7.81
C LYS A 567 -24.95 0.71 9.07
N GLY A 568 -24.69 -0.37 9.81
CA GLY A 568 -25.44 -0.74 11.01
C GLY A 568 -26.68 -1.59 10.74
N GLU A 569 -27.02 -1.88 9.48
CA GLU A 569 -28.08 -2.83 9.13
C GLU A 569 -27.50 -4.22 8.81
N PRO A 570 -27.97 -5.29 9.48
CA PRO A 570 -27.56 -6.65 9.17
C PRO A 570 -28.27 -7.17 7.92
N VAL A 571 -27.48 -7.40 6.87
CA VAL A 571 -27.93 -7.98 5.60
C VAL A 571 -27.46 -9.42 5.51
N ARG A 572 -28.42 -10.36 5.36
CA ARG A 572 -28.16 -11.80 5.30
C ARG A 572 -28.00 -12.22 3.84
N GLY A 573 -26.87 -12.81 3.48
CA GLY A 573 -26.53 -13.12 2.10
C GLY A 573 -25.76 -14.43 1.92
N ALA A 574 -25.62 -14.83 0.66
CA ALA A 574 -24.66 -15.81 0.18
C ALA A 574 -23.62 -15.09 -0.65
N ALA A 575 -22.36 -15.45 -0.43
CA ALA A 575 -21.21 -14.97 -1.16
C ALA A 575 -21.22 -15.43 -2.63
N LEU A 576 -20.59 -14.63 -3.50
CA LEU A 576 -20.16 -15.08 -4.81
C LEU A 576 -19.18 -16.26 -4.64
N TYR A 577 -19.45 -17.35 -5.34
CA TYR A 577 -18.63 -18.55 -5.35
C TYR A 577 -18.20 -18.89 -6.78
N ILE A 578 -16.93 -19.25 -6.95
CA ILE A 578 -16.35 -19.64 -8.23
C ILE A 578 -16.02 -21.12 -8.13
N ALA A 579 -16.71 -21.96 -8.91
CA ALA A 579 -16.45 -23.39 -8.91
C ALA A 579 -15.04 -23.71 -9.44
N ASP A 580 -14.43 -24.78 -8.95
CA ASP A 580 -13.02 -25.10 -9.28
C ASP A 580 -12.76 -25.28 -10.77
N HIS A 581 -13.75 -25.78 -11.53
CA HIS A 581 -13.64 -25.92 -12.99
C HIS A 581 -13.56 -24.57 -13.74
N ASP A 582 -14.14 -23.52 -13.16
CA ASP A 582 -14.10 -22.15 -13.67
C ASP A 582 -12.94 -21.34 -13.09
N LYS A 583 -12.47 -21.72 -11.90
CA LYS A 583 -11.36 -21.08 -11.21
C LYS A 583 -10.01 -21.56 -11.74
N LEU A 584 -9.81 -22.87 -11.80
CA LEU A 584 -8.52 -23.50 -12.06
C LEU A 584 -8.30 -23.72 -13.55
N THR A 585 -7.07 -23.56 -14.00
CA THR A 585 -6.66 -23.94 -15.36
C THR A 585 -6.13 -25.37 -15.37
N ARG A 586 -6.40 -26.12 -16.45
CA ARG A 586 -5.84 -27.47 -16.66
C ARG A 586 -4.40 -27.45 -17.20
N LYS A 587 -3.92 -26.29 -17.64
CA LYS A 587 -2.58 -26.10 -18.20
C LYS A 587 -1.56 -25.84 -17.10
N SER A 588 -0.28 -26.01 -17.41
CA SER A 588 0.79 -25.58 -16.49
C SER A 588 0.76 -24.08 -16.26
N LEU A 589 0.88 -23.67 -15.01
CA LEU A 589 1.13 -22.28 -14.63
C LEU A 589 2.65 -22.08 -14.57
N HIS A 590 3.13 -20.95 -15.09
CA HIS A 590 4.53 -20.60 -15.08
C HIS A 590 4.70 -19.25 -14.39
N ILE A 591 5.68 -19.15 -13.51
CA ILE A 591 6.03 -17.89 -12.85
C ILE A 591 6.80 -17.05 -13.86
N ASN A 592 6.36 -15.81 -14.06
CA ASN A 592 7.02 -14.84 -14.92
C ASN A 592 8.45 -14.60 -14.44
N ARG A 593 9.44 -14.72 -15.33
CA ARG A 593 10.86 -14.55 -15.01
C ARG A 593 11.42 -13.34 -15.74
N PHE A 594 12.08 -12.45 -15.01
CA PHE A 594 12.65 -11.24 -15.57
C PHE A 594 14.16 -11.38 -15.74
N ILE A 595 14.69 -10.54 -16.63
CA ILE A 595 16.11 -10.39 -16.87
C ILE A 595 16.50 -9.07 -16.22
N GLU A 596 17.52 -9.10 -15.37
CA GLU A 596 18.08 -7.89 -14.82
C GLU A 596 18.90 -7.17 -15.89
N VAL A 597 18.55 -5.92 -16.15
CA VAL A 597 19.24 -5.07 -17.12
C VAL A 597 19.89 -3.93 -16.35
N PRO A 598 21.23 -3.90 -16.25
CA PRO A 598 21.93 -2.79 -15.59
C PRO A 598 21.79 -1.52 -16.41
N ALA A 599 21.84 -0.36 -15.74
CA ALA A 599 21.98 0.91 -16.43
C ALA A 599 23.33 0.94 -17.19
N PRO A 600 23.38 1.52 -18.40
CA PRO A 600 24.63 1.65 -19.12
C PRO A 600 25.59 2.53 -18.32
N THR A 601 26.85 2.10 -18.24
CA THR A 601 27.88 2.87 -17.55
C THR A 601 28.13 4.19 -18.25
N PRO A 602 28.60 5.25 -17.54
CA PRO A 602 28.95 6.51 -18.17
C PRO A 602 29.95 6.32 -19.32
N SER A 603 30.92 5.42 -19.16
CA SER A 603 31.88 5.04 -20.19
C SER A 603 31.21 4.48 -21.45
N GLU A 604 30.30 3.52 -21.31
CA GLU A 604 29.56 2.95 -22.45
C GLU A 604 28.67 4.00 -23.13
N MET A 605 28.03 4.86 -22.34
CA MET A 605 27.25 5.98 -22.87
C MET A 605 28.14 6.98 -23.64
N TRP A 606 29.35 7.25 -23.17
CA TRP A 606 30.30 8.14 -23.85
C TRP A 606 30.84 7.55 -25.15
N GLU A 607 31.02 6.23 -25.21
CA GLU A 607 31.36 5.52 -26.46
C GLU A 607 30.22 5.60 -27.48
N MET A 608 28.97 5.42 -27.03
CA MET A 608 27.79 5.52 -27.92
C MET A 608 27.48 6.96 -28.36
N LEU A 609 27.77 7.96 -27.52
CA LEU A 609 27.50 9.37 -27.76
C LEU A 609 28.76 10.25 -27.57
N PRO A 610 29.75 10.14 -28.46
CA PRO A 610 31.03 10.86 -28.33
C PRO A 610 30.88 12.40 -28.39
N HIS A 611 29.75 12.91 -28.88
CA HIS A 611 29.44 14.34 -28.89
C HIS A 611 28.93 14.86 -27.54
N SER A 612 28.30 14.01 -26.72
CA SER A 612 27.79 14.36 -25.38
C SER A 612 28.94 14.46 -24.37
N ALA A 613 29.92 13.56 -24.46
CA ALA A 613 31.15 13.61 -23.64
C ALA A 613 31.94 14.93 -23.82
N ARG A 614 31.85 15.57 -25.00
CA ARG A 614 32.47 16.89 -25.24
C ARG A 614 31.83 18.03 -24.46
N LYS A 615 30.57 17.89 -24.01
CA LYS A 615 29.83 18.94 -23.29
C LYS A 615 30.04 18.94 -21.78
N CYS A 616 30.55 17.83 -21.22
CA CYS A 616 30.63 17.63 -19.77
C CYS A 616 32.00 17.96 -19.14
N TRP A 617 32.99 18.42 -19.92
CA TRP A 617 34.26 18.88 -19.36
C TRP A 617 34.18 20.39 -19.08
N PRO A 618 34.00 20.82 -17.81
CA PRO A 618 34.12 22.22 -17.50
C PRO A 618 35.60 22.58 -17.63
N SER A 619 35.93 23.37 -18.64
CA SER A 619 37.28 23.90 -18.83
C SER A 619 37.79 24.48 -17.50
N PRO A 620 39.04 24.22 -17.08
CA PRO A 620 39.63 24.84 -15.90
C PRO A 620 39.51 26.36 -15.89
N SER A 621 39.45 27.02 -17.07
CA SER A 621 39.08 28.43 -17.22
C SER A 621 37.64 28.76 -16.81
N ILE A 622 36.67 27.90 -17.11
CA ILE A 622 35.25 28.02 -16.67
C ILE A 622 35.14 27.72 -15.17
N VAL A 623 35.84 26.72 -14.65
CA VAL A 623 35.84 26.39 -13.21
C VAL A 623 36.51 27.48 -12.40
N SER A 624 37.65 28.02 -12.86
CA SER A 624 38.31 29.16 -12.21
C SER A 624 37.48 30.44 -12.36
N HIS A 625 36.76 30.64 -13.47
CA HIS A 625 35.78 31.73 -13.61
C HIS A 625 34.59 31.58 -12.66
N LEU A 626 34.02 30.39 -12.51
CA LEU A 626 32.94 30.09 -11.57
C LEU A 626 33.42 30.22 -10.11
N ARG A 627 34.62 29.72 -9.78
CA ARG A 627 35.27 29.96 -8.48
C ARG A 627 35.55 31.44 -8.23
N ARG A 628 35.86 32.23 -9.26
CA ARG A 628 36.04 33.69 -9.19
C ARG A 628 34.72 34.42 -8.92
N ILE A 629 33.61 33.95 -9.53
CA ILE A 629 32.27 34.47 -9.28
C ILE A 629 31.79 34.10 -7.87
N LEU A 630 31.91 32.83 -7.48
CA LEU A 630 31.47 32.31 -6.19
C LEU A 630 32.36 32.80 -5.03
N GLY A 631 33.67 32.94 -5.25
CA GLY A 631 34.61 33.52 -4.30
C GLY A 631 34.44 35.03 -4.13
N GLY A 632 33.93 35.72 -5.15
CA GLY A 632 33.60 37.15 -5.10
C GLY A 632 32.40 37.50 -4.20
N TYR A 633 31.60 36.51 -3.79
CA TYR A 633 30.51 36.71 -2.83
C TYR A 633 30.96 36.83 -1.37
N ARG A 634 32.24 36.59 -1.07
CA ARG A 634 32.82 36.88 0.24
C ARG A 634 33.61 38.19 0.19
N ASN A 635 32.96 39.27 0.61
CA ASN A 635 33.52 40.59 0.94
C ASN A 635 34.21 41.38 -0.17
N THR A 636 33.41 42.11 -0.95
CA THR A 636 33.89 43.21 -1.80
C THR A 636 33.97 44.52 -1.02
N ALA A 637 35.17 44.92 -0.56
CA ALA A 637 35.47 46.34 -0.31
C ALA A 637 36.97 46.71 -0.36
N PHE A 638 37.93 45.82 -0.08
CA PHE A 638 39.29 46.27 0.26
C PHE A 638 40.47 45.55 -0.40
N VAL A 639 40.31 44.94 -1.58
CA VAL A 639 41.45 44.26 -2.25
C VAL A 639 41.56 44.74 -3.70
N ARG A 640 42.08 45.96 -3.89
CA ARG A 640 42.33 46.48 -5.26
C ARG A 640 43.77 46.33 -5.74
N TYR A 641 44.76 46.04 -4.89
CA TYR A 641 46.17 45.99 -5.31
C TYR A 641 47.07 45.11 -4.42
N SER A 642 46.73 43.82 -4.25
CA SER A 642 47.68 42.86 -3.63
C SER A 642 48.28 41.91 -4.68
N PRO A 643 49.61 41.72 -4.75
CA PRO A 643 50.28 40.81 -5.71
C PRO A 643 49.82 39.35 -5.61
N GLU A 644 49.31 38.96 -4.44
CA GLU A 644 48.88 37.59 -4.10
C GLU A 644 47.65 37.11 -4.91
N HIS A 645 46.96 38.02 -5.61
CA HIS A 645 45.82 37.70 -6.46
C HIS A 645 46.11 37.82 -7.96
N MET A 646 47.37 38.04 -8.35
CA MET A 646 47.81 38.02 -9.75
C MET A 646 48.29 36.61 -10.12
N THR A 647 47.54 35.91 -10.96
CA THR A 647 47.99 34.65 -11.59
C THR A 647 48.65 34.97 -12.93
N LEU A 648 49.95 34.72 -13.03
CA LEU A 648 50.70 34.75 -14.29
C LEU A 648 50.28 33.53 -15.10
N THR A 649 49.45 33.71 -16.13
CA THR A 649 48.97 32.62 -16.98
C THR A 649 49.68 32.68 -18.34
N ASP A 650 50.32 31.58 -18.71
CA ASP A 650 50.80 31.32 -20.08
C ASP A 650 49.69 30.56 -20.81
N ASP A 651 49.14 31.15 -21.88
CA ASP A 651 48.03 30.58 -22.65
C ASP A 651 48.36 29.19 -23.23
N VAL A 652 49.63 28.94 -23.56
CA VAL A 652 50.08 27.63 -24.06
C VAL A 652 50.09 26.61 -22.93
N LEU A 653 50.64 26.97 -21.76
CA LEU A 653 50.68 26.07 -20.60
C LEU A 653 49.29 25.79 -20.03
N CYS A 654 48.39 26.78 -20.01
CA CYS A 654 47.01 26.60 -19.59
C CYS A 654 46.28 25.62 -20.52
N ARG A 655 46.36 25.81 -21.85
CA ARG A 655 45.72 24.89 -22.81
C ARG A 655 46.32 23.48 -22.77
N LEU A 656 47.62 23.36 -22.46
CA LEU A 656 48.27 22.06 -22.28
C LEU A 656 47.81 21.35 -21.00
N ALA A 657 47.75 22.06 -19.88
CA ALA A 657 47.24 21.54 -18.62
C ALA A 657 45.76 21.12 -18.74
N ASP A 658 44.94 21.96 -19.38
CA ASP A 658 43.53 21.67 -19.64
C ASP A 658 43.34 20.38 -20.47
N GLU A 659 44.16 20.18 -21.50
CA GLU A 659 44.07 19.00 -22.36
C GLU A 659 44.70 17.76 -21.71
N GLU A 660 45.69 17.94 -20.83
CA GLU A 660 46.25 16.88 -19.99
C GLU A 660 45.24 16.37 -18.96
N ASP A 661 44.60 17.28 -18.22
CA ASP A 661 43.55 16.95 -17.26
C ASP A 661 42.35 16.30 -17.96
N ARG A 662 41.98 16.80 -19.15
CA ARG A 662 40.92 16.21 -19.97
C ARG A 662 41.27 14.80 -20.42
N MET A 663 42.52 14.55 -20.82
CA MET A 663 42.95 13.20 -21.18
C MET A 663 42.99 12.28 -19.97
N ALA A 664 43.43 12.77 -18.80
CA ALA A 664 43.41 12.00 -17.56
C ALA A 664 41.98 11.62 -17.11
N TYR A 665 40.98 12.43 -17.43
CA TYR A 665 39.59 12.20 -17.05
C TYR A 665 38.76 11.38 -18.05
N ILE A 666 38.97 11.56 -19.37
CA ILE A 666 38.10 10.98 -20.40
C ILE A 666 38.68 9.67 -20.98
N LEU A 667 40.00 9.47 -20.99
CA LEU A 667 40.63 8.40 -21.77
C LEU A 667 41.89 7.85 -21.08
N ASP A 668 41.95 6.55 -20.81
CA ASP A 668 43.21 5.85 -20.50
C ASP A 668 44.09 5.75 -21.76
N THR A 669 44.59 6.91 -22.20
CA THR A 669 45.18 7.10 -23.53
C THR A 669 46.63 6.60 -23.51
N PRO A 670 47.06 5.74 -24.45
CA PRO A 670 48.45 5.29 -24.53
C PRO A 670 49.43 6.48 -24.58
N ARG A 671 50.56 6.35 -23.87
CA ARG A 671 51.56 7.43 -23.68
C ARG A 671 52.01 8.11 -24.98
N THR A 672 52.10 7.36 -26.07
CA THR A 672 52.48 7.87 -27.40
C THR A 672 51.42 8.78 -28.02
N GLN A 673 50.14 8.40 -27.94
CA GLN A 673 49.03 9.21 -28.43
C GLN A 673 48.83 10.47 -27.58
N ARG A 674 49.03 10.36 -26.26
CA ARG A 674 49.02 11.50 -25.32
C ARG A 674 50.06 12.56 -25.72
N GLY A 675 51.29 12.14 -26.01
CA GLY A 675 52.37 13.05 -26.44
C GLY A 675 52.07 13.76 -27.75
N VAL A 676 51.52 13.04 -28.75
CA VAL A 676 51.15 13.63 -30.05
C VAL A 676 50.05 14.68 -29.88
N ARG A 677 49.05 14.41 -29.04
CA ARG A 677 47.92 15.31 -28.81
C ARG A 677 48.36 16.59 -28.10
N LEU A 678 49.16 16.48 -27.03
CA LEU A 678 49.72 17.63 -26.32
C LEU A 678 50.58 18.47 -27.26
N TYR A 679 51.42 17.84 -28.10
CA TYR A 679 52.23 18.55 -29.08
C TYR A 679 51.37 19.32 -30.09
N GLN A 680 50.31 18.71 -30.61
CA GLN A 680 49.38 19.38 -31.53
C GLN A 680 48.64 20.54 -30.86
N THR A 681 48.21 20.38 -29.60
CA THR A 681 47.56 21.44 -28.82
C THR A 681 48.50 22.61 -28.58
N ALA A 682 49.77 22.37 -28.22
CA ALA A 682 50.79 23.41 -28.11
C ALA A 682 50.99 24.15 -29.44
N LEU A 683 51.08 23.41 -30.55
CA LEU A 683 51.32 23.98 -31.87
C LEU A 683 50.14 24.82 -32.36
N ASN A 684 48.91 24.41 -32.05
CA ASN A 684 47.70 25.17 -32.33
C ASN A 684 47.61 26.44 -31.47
N ALA A 685 47.94 26.35 -30.17
CA ALA A 685 47.98 27.51 -29.27
C ALA A 685 49.04 28.55 -29.70
N LEU A 686 50.17 28.08 -30.25
CA LEU A 686 51.21 28.94 -30.81
C LEU A 686 50.83 29.55 -32.18
N ARG A 687 49.92 28.91 -32.94
CA ARG A 687 49.46 29.37 -34.26
C ARG A 687 48.29 30.35 -34.19
N ASP A 688 47.50 30.34 -33.11
CA ASP A 688 46.46 31.34 -32.86
C ASP A 688 47.13 32.72 -32.68
N LYS A 689 47.17 33.50 -33.76
CA LYS A 689 47.93 34.77 -33.90
C LYS A 689 47.33 35.94 -33.09
N SER A 690 46.85 35.72 -31.87
CA SER A 690 46.28 36.78 -31.01
C SER A 690 46.94 36.94 -29.63
N GLY A 691 48.25 36.68 -29.50
CA GLY A 691 48.99 37.23 -28.34
C GLY A 691 50.28 36.56 -27.87
N THR A 692 50.69 35.43 -28.44
CA THR A 692 51.82 34.63 -27.90
C THR A 692 53.18 35.07 -28.46
N ARG A 693 53.60 36.31 -28.10
CA ARG A 693 55.02 36.69 -28.04
C ARG A 693 55.55 36.50 -26.61
N GLY A 694 55.46 35.30 -26.03
CA GLY A 694 56.05 34.98 -24.72
C GLY A 694 55.81 36.02 -23.62
N ARG A 695 54.66 36.70 -23.65
CA ARG A 695 54.31 37.75 -22.68
C ARG A 695 53.40 37.13 -21.66
N TYR A 696 53.90 36.97 -20.45
CA TYR A 696 53.09 36.78 -19.27
C TYR A 696 52.03 37.89 -19.21
N ARG A 697 50.74 37.52 -19.18
CA ARG A 697 49.68 38.47 -18.86
C ARG A 697 49.41 38.40 -17.36
N ALA A 698 49.64 39.52 -16.68
CA ALA A 698 49.10 39.75 -15.35
C ALA A 698 47.71 40.40 -15.53
N GLU A 699 46.64 39.65 -15.29
CA GLU A 699 45.29 40.22 -15.29
C GLU A 699 44.96 40.78 -13.90
N SER A 700 44.60 42.07 -13.83
CA SER A 700 44.03 42.65 -12.62
C SER A 700 42.51 42.47 -12.60
N THR A 701 41.98 42.27 -11.40
CA THR A 701 40.57 41.94 -11.11
C THR A 701 39.65 43.13 -11.41
N GLN A 702 39.27 43.34 -12.67
CA GLN A 702 38.07 44.09 -13.00
C GLN A 702 37.00 43.14 -13.55
N LEU A 703 35.91 43.03 -12.79
CA LEU A 703 34.64 42.48 -13.28
C LEU A 703 34.16 43.35 -14.43
N ARG A 704 34.42 42.93 -15.68
CA ARG A 704 33.59 43.40 -16.80
C ARG A 704 32.22 42.77 -16.60
N GLN A 705 31.19 43.60 -16.40
CA GLN A 705 29.80 43.19 -16.57
C GLN A 705 29.61 42.78 -18.03
N HIS A 706 29.85 41.50 -18.32
CA HIS A 706 29.35 40.89 -19.54
C HIS A 706 28.02 40.25 -19.17
N THR A 707 26.94 40.79 -19.75
CA THR A 707 25.63 40.15 -19.78
C THR A 707 25.80 38.75 -20.37
N LEU A 708 25.49 37.72 -19.58
CA LEU A 708 25.40 36.35 -20.07
C LEU A 708 24.40 36.32 -21.22
N PRO A 709 24.73 35.69 -22.37
CA PRO A 709 23.74 35.40 -23.40
C PRO A 709 22.57 34.65 -22.75
N ALA A 710 21.33 35.05 -23.07
CA ALA A 710 20.11 34.51 -22.47
C ALA A 710 20.02 32.96 -22.56
N ASP A 711 20.78 32.36 -23.47
CA ASP A 711 20.82 30.93 -23.73
C ASP A 711 21.57 30.16 -22.64
N VAL A 712 22.54 30.79 -21.95
CA VAL A 712 23.29 30.17 -20.83
C VAL A 712 22.47 30.19 -19.54
N LEU A 713 21.66 31.23 -19.34
CA LEU A 713 20.75 31.33 -18.18
C LEU A 713 19.61 30.31 -18.25
N ARG A 714 19.17 29.91 -19.45
CA ARG A 714 18.12 28.89 -19.60
C ARG A 714 18.57 27.49 -19.16
N HIS A 715 19.86 27.19 -19.23
CA HIS A 715 20.41 25.88 -18.83
C HIS A 715 20.80 25.80 -17.36
N LEU A 716 20.96 26.93 -16.66
CA LEU A 716 21.22 26.96 -15.21
C LEU A 716 19.96 26.93 -14.35
N VAL A 717 18.78 27.07 -14.96
CA VAL A 717 17.47 27.06 -14.28
C VAL A 717 16.71 25.75 -14.54
N SER A 718 17.29 24.83 -15.32
CA SER A 718 16.62 23.59 -15.75
C SER A 718 17.20 22.30 -15.17
N ASP A 719 17.97 22.35 -14.09
CA ASP A 719 18.37 21.18 -13.30
C ASP A 719 17.94 21.34 -11.83
#